data_AF-A0A967Y1N6-F1
#
_entry.id   AF-A0A967Y1N6-F1
#
_cell.length_a   1.000
_cell.length_b   1.000
_cell.length_c   1.000
_cell.angle_alpha   90.00
_cell.angle_beta   90.00
_cell.angle_gamma   90.00
#
_symmetry.space_group_name_H-M   'P 1'
#
loop_
_entity.id
_entity.type
_entity.pdbx_description
1 polymer ?
#
loop_
_entity_poly.entity_id
_entity_poly.type
_entity_poly.pdbx_seq_one_letter_code
_entity_poly.pdbx_strand_id
1 'polypeptide(L)'
;MIEFGTHKKSRLILGSFIVSGLIAILLALIFWFGAFETWEWRLEDKLFIRGEANEDIVIVAIDDASLQELGRWPWDREVMAELISRIGEASPSVLGVDVNFPEPAEGDNALAESLTKEFPVVLPIEAVLEIPTSMKRRSPLRALETLSPVTAISEVVELGATNTPPDADGIVRRIPIKIIDLENNFIKAFGAKIASFVQEEYAAPPVDNFEQILINYQGPGGIFESVSAKDVMSEEFDINFLENKIVLVGATAPDLHDTWFTPTAKSEPMPGIEVHANVVQTILNKDFLANAPNLLTLILIFVLAFALAFSSLFLKTRWNILMPLIMILVYLFVVVILFDFGIILNILYPLLAIAITFTSLAIYRYVNEVREKREIRNAFEFYLSPHVIEEVLKDPKKLTLGGRKKEMTVLFSDIRGFTSLSEGLSPEELTHLMNKYLTAMTEIVLAKDGVLDKYIGDALMAFWGAPLPQPMHAERACHAALAMIARLEKMNQEGVWPEGRKINIGIGVNSGEMVVGNMGAEKRFDYTVLGDAVNLGSRVESINKQYGTKIIITEFTKAEISDEFVTRYLDKVAVKGKTEPVKIYELVGYRKNLELKQMDIIELYEEAFGYYQKKKWDKAIEILNKYTRLLPDDLAAENLLERCKYYKKEPPPKAWDGTWIMKTK
;
A
#
# COMPACT_ATOMS: atom_id res chain seq x y z
N MET A 1 -26.83 -6.52 8.67
CA MET A 1 -25.40 -6.83 8.43
C MET A 1 -25.06 -7.07 6.95
N ILE A 2 -25.98 -7.61 6.13
CA ILE A 2 -25.82 -7.69 4.66
C ILE A 2 -25.75 -6.30 4.02
N GLU A 3 -26.54 -5.32 4.50
CA GLU A 3 -26.49 -3.92 4.02
C GLU A 3 -25.21 -3.16 4.40
N PHE A 4 -24.57 -3.48 5.54
CA PHE A 4 -23.29 -2.86 5.92
C PHE A 4 -22.13 -3.35 5.03
N GLY A 5 -22.16 -4.61 4.59
CA GLY A 5 -21.13 -5.19 3.73
C GLY A 5 -21.18 -4.65 2.28
N THR A 6 -22.37 -4.40 1.74
CA THR A 6 -22.56 -3.88 0.38
C THR A 6 -22.15 -2.42 0.25
N HIS A 7 -22.57 -1.55 1.19
CA HIS A 7 -22.11 -0.15 1.22
C HIS A 7 -20.60 -0.01 1.43
N LYS A 8 -19.99 -0.92 2.20
CA LYS A 8 -18.54 -0.96 2.43
C LYS A 8 -17.74 -1.30 1.17
N LYS A 9 -18.14 -2.37 0.46
CA LYS A 9 -17.50 -2.76 -0.80
C LYS A 9 -17.64 -1.64 -1.84
N SER A 10 -18.81 -1.01 -1.91
CA SER A 10 -19.08 0.13 -2.79
C SER A 10 -18.17 1.34 -2.50
N ARG A 11 -17.93 1.68 -1.22
CA ARG A 11 -17.04 2.80 -0.85
C ARG A 11 -15.58 2.52 -1.22
N LEU A 12 -15.10 1.30 -0.98
CA LEU A 12 -13.73 0.92 -1.32
C LEU A 12 -13.50 0.88 -2.84
N ILE A 13 -14.49 0.41 -3.60
CA ILE A 13 -14.50 0.45 -5.08
C ILE A 13 -14.41 1.90 -5.55
N LEU A 14 -15.35 2.74 -5.10
CA LEU A 14 -15.41 4.14 -5.52
C LEU A 14 -14.11 4.89 -5.20
N GLY A 15 -13.58 4.71 -3.99
CA GLY A 15 -12.31 5.33 -3.60
C GLY A 15 -11.12 4.83 -4.42
N SER A 16 -11.08 3.56 -4.82
CA SER A 16 -10.02 3.03 -5.69
C SER A 16 -10.02 3.68 -7.08
N PHE A 17 -11.21 3.89 -7.66
CA PHE A 17 -11.34 4.62 -8.93
C PHE A 17 -10.99 6.10 -8.79
N ILE A 18 -11.39 6.76 -7.70
CA ILE A 18 -11.03 8.16 -7.44
C ILE A 18 -9.51 8.31 -7.30
N VAL A 19 -8.86 7.47 -6.51
CA VAL A 19 -7.39 7.49 -6.34
C VAL A 19 -6.69 7.29 -7.68
N SER A 20 -7.12 6.31 -8.47
CA SER A 20 -6.53 6.02 -9.78
C SER A 20 -6.74 7.17 -10.78
N GLY A 21 -7.94 7.77 -10.79
CA GLY A 21 -8.25 8.93 -11.63
C GLY A 21 -7.42 10.16 -11.26
N LEU A 22 -7.24 10.45 -9.97
CA LEU A 22 -6.40 11.57 -9.52
C LEU A 22 -4.93 11.40 -9.93
N ILE A 23 -4.40 10.17 -9.85
CA ILE A 23 -3.03 9.86 -10.28
C ILE A 23 -2.90 9.98 -11.80
N ALA A 24 -3.86 9.46 -12.55
CA ALA A 24 -3.88 9.58 -14.00
C ALA A 24 -3.94 11.04 -14.45
N ILE A 25 -4.77 11.87 -13.80
CA ILE A 25 -4.83 13.33 -14.06
C ILE A 25 -3.48 13.98 -13.75
N LEU A 26 -2.87 13.67 -12.61
CA LEU A 26 -1.57 14.24 -12.24
C LEU A 26 -0.49 13.86 -13.26
N LEU A 27 -0.41 12.60 -13.65
CA LEU A 27 0.56 12.13 -14.65
C LEU A 27 0.28 12.72 -16.04
N ALA A 28 -0.98 12.83 -16.43
CA ALA A 28 -1.39 13.49 -17.67
C ALA A 28 -0.95 14.96 -17.69
N LEU A 29 -1.06 15.67 -16.56
CA LEU A 29 -0.57 17.05 -16.43
C LEU A 29 0.96 17.10 -16.53
N ILE A 30 1.68 16.22 -15.83
CA ILE A 30 3.16 16.15 -15.89
C ILE A 30 3.63 15.89 -17.33
N PHE A 31 2.99 14.96 -18.03
CA PHE A 31 3.23 14.69 -19.45
C PHE A 31 2.93 15.91 -20.33
N TRP A 32 1.78 16.56 -20.12
CA TRP A 32 1.36 17.71 -20.90
C TRP A 32 2.34 18.89 -20.82
N PHE A 33 3.03 19.05 -19.69
CA PHE A 33 4.05 20.07 -19.49
C PHE A 33 5.47 19.64 -19.92
N GLY A 34 5.64 18.45 -20.53
CA GLY A 34 6.93 17.98 -21.07
C GLY A 34 7.97 17.62 -20.00
N ALA A 35 7.54 17.36 -18.76
CA ALA A 35 8.48 17.05 -17.68
C ALA A 35 9.03 15.62 -17.82
N PHE A 36 10.35 15.44 -17.84
CA PHE A 36 11.05 14.17 -18.03
C PHE A 36 11.17 13.67 -19.50
N GLU A 37 11.01 14.53 -20.50
CA GLU A 37 11.23 14.16 -21.92
C GLU A 37 12.61 13.56 -22.19
N THR A 38 13.68 14.08 -21.56
CA THR A 38 15.03 13.52 -21.71
C THR A 38 15.17 12.10 -21.16
N TRP A 39 14.34 11.72 -20.17
CA TRP A 39 14.31 10.35 -19.68
C TRP A 39 13.53 9.42 -20.61
N GLU A 40 12.47 9.94 -21.25
CA GLU A 40 11.75 9.23 -22.30
C GLU A 40 12.68 8.86 -23.45
N TRP A 41 13.38 9.85 -24.04
CA TRP A 41 14.28 9.60 -25.18
C TRP A 41 15.36 8.57 -24.84
N ARG A 42 15.91 8.60 -23.62
CA ARG A 42 16.89 7.60 -23.17
C ARG A 42 16.33 6.18 -23.10
N LEU A 43 15.03 6.02 -22.84
CA LEU A 43 14.36 4.72 -22.88
C LEU A 43 14.09 4.30 -24.32
N GLU A 44 13.60 5.21 -25.16
CA GLU A 44 13.36 4.98 -26.59
C GLU A 44 14.63 4.59 -27.35
N ASP A 45 15.78 5.22 -27.03
CA ASP A 45 17.08 4.89 -27.63
C ASP A 45 17.45 3.40 -27.49
N LYS A 46 16.93 2.70 -26.48
CA LYS A 46 17.20 1.27 -26.28
C LYS A 46 16.53 0.38 -27.32
N LEU A 47 15.64 0.93 -28.14
CA LEU A 47 14.96 0.20 -29.21
C LEU A 47 15.85 0.07 -30.47
N PHE A 48 16.85 0.94 -30.66
CA PHE A 48 17.65 1.08 -31.89
C PHE A 48 18.77 0.02 -32.11
N ILE A 49 18.62 -1.23 -31.63
CA ILE A 49 19.77 -2.17 -31.51
C ILE A 49 19.83 -3.22 -32.66
N ARG A 50 19.13 -3.05 -33.79
CA ARG A 50 18.82 -4.19 -34.68
C ARG A 50 18.71 -3.88 -36.17
N GLY A 51 19.82 -3.55 -36.82
CA GLY A 51 19.84 -3.31 -38.27
C GLY A 51 21.08 -3.85 -38.97
N GLU A 52 20.95 -4.07 -40.28
CA GLU A 52 22.07 -4.32 -41.19
C GLU A 52 22.26 -3.07 -42.05
N ALA A 53 23.52 -2.72 -42.34
CA ALA A 53 23.83 -1.63 -43.24
C ALA A 53 23.47 -2.03 -44.67
N ASN A 54 22.97 -1.06 -45.44
CA ASN A 54 22.71 -1.28 -46.86
C ASN A 54 24.05 -1.43 -47.61
N GLU A 55 24.27 -2.60 -48.20
CA GLU A 55 25.50 -2.95 -48.93
C GLU A 55 25.75 -2.06 -50.18
N ASP A 56 24.75 -1.30 -50.63
CA ASP A 56 24.90 -0.35 -51.73
C ASP A 56 25.46 1.01 -51.30
N ILE A 57 25.58 1.26 -49.99
CA ILE A 57 26.17 2.48 -49.45
C ILE A 57 27.60 2.18 -48.98
N VAL A 58 28.58 2.83 -49.62
CA VAL A 58 30.01 2.67 -49.32
C VAL A 58 30.60 3.99 -48.87
N ILE A 59 31.34 3.98 -47.77
CA ILE A 59 32.02 5.16 -47.23
C ILE A 59 33.49 5.15 -47.65
N VAL A 60 33.91 6.15 -48.42
CA VAL A 60 35.32 6.45 -48.66
C VAL A 60 35.81 7.34 -47.52
N ALA A 61 36.52 6.73 -46.58
CA ALA A 61 36.91 7.32 -45.32
C ALA A 61 38.14 8.24 -45.44
N ILE A 62 38.00 9.48 -44.99
CA ILE A 62 39.14 10.35 -44.66
C ILE A 62 39.54 9.99 -43.22
N ASP A 63 40.33 8.92 -43.12
CA ASP A 63 40.81 8.33 -41.88
C ASP A 63 42.27 8.71 -41.55
N ASP A 64 42.75 8.31 -40.37
CA ASP A 64 44.11 8.62 -39.93
C ASP A 64 45.18 8.10 -40.90
N ALA A 65 44.93 6.96 -41.56
CA ALA A 65 45.85 6.40 -42.55
C ALA A 65 45.93 7.27 -43.81
N SER A 66 44.78 7.77 -44.28
CA SER A 66 44.71 8.68 -45.41
C SER A 66 45.37 10.03 -45.11
N LEU A 67 45.20 10.55 -43.89
CA LEU A 67 45.87 11.78 -43.45
C LEU A 67 47.40 11.64 -43.35
N GLN A 68 47.89 10.43 -43.03
CA GLN A 68 49.33 10.16 -42.98
C GLN A 68 49.96 10.06 -44.37
N GLU A 69 49.23 9.47 -45.34
CA GLU A 69 49.75 9.15 -46.67
C GLU A 69 49.50 10.26 -47.70
N LEU A 70 48.29 10.82 -47.73
CA LEU A 70 47.86 11.83 -48.70
C LEU A 70 48.18 13.27 -48.27
N GLY A 71 48.64 13.45 -47.03
CA GLY A 71 49.08 14.73 -46.48
C GLY A 71 48.12 15.37 -45.49
N ARG A 72 48.49 16.57 -45.02
CA ARG A 72 47.81 17.27 -43.92
C ARG A 72 46.44 17.81 -44.36
N TRP A 73 45.41 17.64 -43.52
CA TRP A 73 44.09 18.25 -43.72
C TRP A 73 44.08 19.77 -43.44
N PRO A 74 43.30 20.58 -44.18
CA PRO A 74 42.54 20.21 -45.39
C PRO A 74 43.47 19.89 -46.56
N TRP A 75 43.12 18.86 -47.35
CA TRP A 75 43.88 18.51 -48.55
C TRP A 75 43.78 19.58 -49.63
N ASP A 76 44.84 19.70 -50.43
CA ASP A 76 44.86 20.56 -51.60
C ASP A 76 43.81 20.14 -52.63
N ARG A 77 43.33 21.10 -53.43
CA ARG A 77 42.30 20.87 -54.45
C ARG A 77 42.68 19.78 -55.45
N GLU A 78 43.97 19.66 -55.76
CA GLU A 78 44.50 18.62 -56.66
C GLU A 78 44.32 17.21 -56.09
N VAL A 79 44.59 17.01 -54.79
CA VAL A 79 44.41 15.71 -54.13
C VAL A 79 42.93 15.32 -54.10
N MET A 80 42.04 16.28 -53.80
CA MET A 80 40.60 16.05 -53.88
C MET A 80 40.14 15.72 -55.31
N ALA A 81 40.67 16.44 -56.31
CA ALA A 81 40.34 16.23 -57.72
C ALA A 81 40.79 14.86 -58.23
N GLU A 82 41.96 14.40 -57.80
CA GLU A 82 42.50 13.08 -58.12
C GLU A 82 41.64 11.97 -57.49
N LEU A 83 41.29 12.09 -56.20
CA LEU A 83 40.40 11.15 -55.52
C LEU A 83 39.03 11.05 -56.19
N ILE A 84 38.41 12.19 -56.51
CA ILE A 84 37.11 12.22 -57.19
C ILE A 84 37.22 11.65 -58.60
N SER A 85 38.31 11.94 -59.31
CA SER A 85 38.55 11.40 -60.64
C SER A 85 38.65 9.88 -60.61
N ARG A 86 39.42 9.35 -59.65
CA ARG A 86 39.61 7.92 -59.43
C ARG A 86 38.30 7.22 -59.06
N ILE A 87 37.52 7.76 -58.12
CA ILE A 87 36.17 7.26 -57.81
C ILE A 87 35.28 7.28 -59.07
N GLY A 88 35.39 8.33 -59.89
CA GLY A 88 34.60 8.48 -61.09
C GLY A 88 34.89 7.45 -62.19
N GLU A 89 36.03 6.75 -62.16
CA GLU A 89 36.32 5.65 -63.10
C GLU A 89 35.36 4.46 -62.90
N ALA A 90 34.83 4.27 -61.68
CA ALA A 90 33.87 3.22 -61.36
C ALA A 90 32.43 3.53 -61.79
N SER A 91 32.11 4.80 -62.11
CA SER A 91 30.73 5.25 -62.36
C SER A 91 29.74 4.86 -61.24
N PRO A 92 29.92 5.39 -60.01
CA PRO A 92 28.96 5.19 -58.92
C PRO A 92 27.57 5.72 -59.29
N SER A 93 26.52 5.24 -58.62
CA SER A 93 25.14 5.72 -58.88
C SER A 93 24.95 7.18 -58.46
N VAL A 94 25.64 7.58 -57.39
CA VAL A 94 25.69 8.95 -56.86
C VAL A 94 26.94 9.08 -56.00
N LEU A 95 27.58 10.24 -56.05
CA LEU A 95 28.73 10.58 -55.22
C LEU A 95 28.36 11.71 -54.27
N GLY A 96 28.28 11.42 -52.98
CA GLY A 96 28.20 12.43 -51.92
C GLY A 96 29.58 12.71 -51.37
N VAL A 97 30.02 13.97 -51.39
CA VAL A 97 31.30 14.36 -50.80
C VAL A 97 31.02 15.32 -49.66
N ASP A 98 31.18 14.89 -48.42
CA ASP A 98 30.97 15.71 -47.22
C ASP A 98 32.25 16.50 -46.86
N VAL A 99 32.62 17.39 -47.80
CA VAL A 99 33.75 18.31 -47.68
C VAL A 99 33.32 19.64 -48.28
N ASN A 100 33.40 20.71 -47.51
CA ASN A 100 32.99 22.04 -47.96
C ASN A 100 34.18 22.83 -48.54
N PHE A 101 33.92 23.65 -49.55
CA PHE A 101 34.92 24.46 -50.26
C PHE A 101 34.53 25.94 -50.32
N PRO A 102 34.38 26.62 -49.15
CA PRO A 102 33.79 27.96 -49.07
C PRO A 102 34.71 29.09 -49.54
N GLU A 103 36.03 28.86 -49.53
CA GLU A 103 37.03 29.86 -49.87
C GLU A 103 37.73 29.52 -51.20
N PRO A 104 38.01 30.54 -52.05
CA PRO A 104 38.76 30.34 -53.28
C PRO A 104 40.17 29.82 -53.02
N ALA A 105 40.58 28.82 -53.78
CA ALA A 105 41.90 28.19 -53.66
C ALA A 105 42.51 27.90 -55.05
N GLU A 106 43.83 27.72 -55.08
CA GLU A 106 44.51 27.22 -56.27
C GLU A 106 44.01 25.79 -56.58
N GLY A 107 43.70 25.52 -57.86
CA GLY A 107 43.15 24.23 -58.28
C GLY A 107 41.62 24.11 -58.27
N ASP A 108 40.85 25.15 -57.89
CA ASP A 108 39.37 25.11 -57.91
C ASP A 108 38.79 24.70 -59.28
N ASN A 109 39.41 25.14 -60.39
CA ASN A 109 38.99 24.77 -61.74
C ASN A 109 39.25 23.28 -62.04
N ALA A 110 40.38 22.73 -61.60
CA ALA A 110 40.70 21.32 -61.78
C ALA A 110 39.77 20.43 -60.95
N LEU A 111 39.43 20.88 -59.73
CA LEU A 111 38.42 20.23 -58.91
C LEU A 111 37.04 20.29 -59.57
N ALA A 112 36.61 21.44 -60.08
CA ALA A 112 35.34 21.57 -60.79
C ALA A 112 35.25 20.66 -62.03
N GLU A 113 36.35 20.53 -62.79
CA GLU A 113 36.44 19.58 -63.91
C GLU A 113 36.29 18.13 -63.43
N SER A 114 36.96 17.76 -62.33
CA SER A 114 36.82 16.41 -61.75
C SER A 114 35.43 16.13 -61.18
N LEU A 115 34.66 17.15 -60.81
CA LEU A 115 33.29 17.03 -60.30
C LEU A 115 32.26 16.94 -61.45
N THR A 116 32.63 17.34 -62.66
CA THR A 116 31.75 17.27 -63.84
C THR A 116 31.68 15.81 -64.31
N LYS A 117 30.67 15.07 -63.83
CA LYS A 117 30.49 13.64 -64.08
C LYS A 117 29.15 13.33 -64.72
N GLU A 118 29.04 12.15 -65.33
CA GLU A 118 27.77 11.66 -65.91
C GLU A 118 26.77 11.22 -64.83
N PHE A 119 27.26 10.96 -63.61
CA PHE A 119 26.46 10.67 -62.42
C PHE A 119 26.35 11.90 -61.51
N PRO A 120 25.31 12.00 -60.67
CA PRO A 120 25.12 13.14 -59.77
C PRO A 120 26.21 13.19 -58.69
N VAL A 121 26.78 14.39 -58.50
CA VAL A 121 27.70 14.69 -57.39
C VAL A 121 27.05 15.68 -56.45
N VAL A 122 27.01 15.36 -55.16
CA VAL A 122 26.40 16.19 -54.11
C VAL A 122 27.47 16.70 -53.15
N LEU A 123 27.56 18.03 -53.01
CA LEU A 123 28.44 18.71 -52.05
C LEU A 123 27.61 19.35 -50.91
N PRO A 124 28.23 19.60 -49.74
CA PRO A 124 27.52 20.08 -48.58
C PRO A 124 27.27 21.58 -48.72
N ILE A 125 26.16 22.01 -48.15
CA ILE A 125 25.97 23.40 -47.73
C ILE A 125 25.72 23.39 -46.23
N GLU A 126 26.54 24.13 -45.50
CA GLU A 126 26.37 24.26 -44.06
C GLU A 126 25.58 25.53 -43.76
N ALA A 127 24.61 25.47 -42.86
CA ALA A 127 23.89 26.65 -42.43
C ALA A 127 24.05 26.94 -40.94
N VAL A 128 24.18 28.21 -40.56
CA VAL A 128 23.93 28.62 -39.18
C VAL A 128 22.43 28.71 -39.00
N LEU A 129 21.83 27.81 -38.22
CA LEU A 129 20.36 27.74 -38.09
C LEU A 129 19.84 28.72 -37.03
N GLU A 130 18.70 29.36 -37.33
CA GLU A 130 17.95 30.17 -36.37
C GLU A 130 17.38 29.28 -35.25
N ILE A 131 17.51 29.71 -33.99
CA ILE A 131 16.87 29.02 -32.86
C ILE A 131 15.36 29.35 -32.89
N PRO A 132 14.48 28.37 -33.13
CA PRO A 132 13.06 28.65 -33.26
C PRO A 132 12.47 29.17 -31.93
N THR A 133 11.90 30.38 -31.96
CA THR A 133 11.29 31.03 -30.77
C THR A 133 9.84 30.59 -30.50
N SER A 134 9.21 29.83 -31.43
CA SER A 134 7.82 29.38 -31.30
C SER A 134 7.60 28.03 -32.01
N MET A 135 7.08 27.04 -31.26
CA MET A 135 6.71 25.71 -31.78
C MET A 135 5.31 25.66 -32.43
N LYS A 136 4.57 26.78 -32.51
CA LYS A 136 3.13 26.76 -32.84
C LYS A 136 2.82 26.56 -34.33
N ARG A 137 3.79 26.72 -35.24
CA ARG A 137 3.57 26.60 -36.68
C ARG A 137 4.60 25.65 -37.27
N ARG A 138 4.12 24.69 -38.07
CA ARG A 138 5.00 23.82 -38.85
C ARG A 138 5.78 24.65 -39.86
N SER A 139 7.10 24.65 -39.74
CA SER A 139 8.01 25.39 -40.63
C SER A 139 9.39 24.74 -40.58
N PRO A 140 10.04 24.50 -41.73
CA PRO A 140 11.43 24.08 -41.74
C PRO A 140 12.33 25.13 -41.11
N LEU A 141 13.49 24.67 -40.61
CA LEU A 141 14.50 25.52 -39.98
C LEU A 141 15.07 26.51 -41.00
N ARG A 142 15.34 27.73 -40.54
CA ARG A 142 15.84 28.83 -41.37
C ARG A 142 17.33 29.06 -41.13
N ALA A 143 18.08 29.24 -42.21
CA ALA A 143 19.46 29.66 -42.18
C ALA A 143 19.56 31.17 -41.89
N LEU A 144 20.42 31.52 -40.93
CA LEU A 144 20.91 32.88 -40.67
C LEU A 144 22.13 33.20 -41.54
N GLU A 145 22.87 32.17 -41.93
CA GLU A 145 24.05 32.23 -42.79
C GLU A 145 24.19 30.86 -43.47
N THR A 146 24.73 30.83 -44.68
CA THR A 146 25.02 29.60 -45.41
C THR A 146 26.46 29.62 -45.92
N LEU A 147 27.20 28.57 -45.62
CA LEU A 147 28.53 28.29 -46.12
C LEU A 147 28.40 27.35 -47.34
N SER A 148 28.43 27.94 -48.54
CA SER A 148 28.36 27.21 -49.81
C SER A 148 29.74 27.09 -50.46
N PRO A 149 29.98 26.06 -51.29
CA PRO A 149 31.17 26.02 -52.13
C PRO A 149 31.28 27.24 -53.06
N VAL A 150 32.51 27.63 -53.38
CA VAL A 150 32.79 28.71 -54.35
C VAL A 150 32.04 28.48 -55.67
N THR A 151 31.70 29.57 -56.36
CA THR A 151 30.83 29.55 -57.56
C THR A 151 31.32 28.58 -58.65
N ALA A 152 32.64 28.49 -58.87
CA ALA A 152 33.22 27.57 -59.86
C ALA A 152 32.87 26.09 -59.59
N ILE A 153 32.66 25.74 -58.32
CA ILE A 153 32.33 24.39 -57.88
C ILE A 153 30.81 24.22 -57.74
N SER A 154 30.12 25.18 -57.11
CA SER A 154 28.67 25.06 -56.86
C SER A 154 27.80 25.07 -58.12
N GLU A 155 28.29 25.57 -59.26
CA GLU A 155 27.57 25.53 -60.54
C GLU A 155 27.59 24.16 -61.24
N VAL A 156 28.54 23.29 -60.91
CA VAL A 156 28.72 21.98 -61.58
C VAL A 156 28.27 20.78 -60.74
N VAL A 157 27.81 21.03 -59.52
CA VAL A 157 27.37 20.01 -58.56
C VAL A 157 25.95 20.29 -58.08
N GLU A 158 25.41 19.32 -57.36
CA GLU A 158 24.19 19.48 -56.58
C GLU A 158 24.53 19.81 -55.13
N LEU A 159 23.71 20.63 -54.47
CA LEU A 159 23.95 21.04 -53.09
C LEU A 159 22.93 20.40 -52.13
N GLY A 160 23.41 20.00 -50.96
CA GLY A 160 22.57 19.42 -49.91
C GLY A 160 23.01 19.85 -48.51
N ALA A 161 22.04 20.19 -47.66
CA ALA A 161 22.31 20.70 -46.31
C ALA A 161 22.80 19.60 -45.35
N THR A 162 23.97 19.76 -44.75
CA THR A 162 24.57 18.77 -43.82
C THR A 162 24.24 19.03 -42.35
N ASN A 163 23.38 20.02 -42.06
CA ASN A 163 23.01 20.37 -40.69
C ASN A 163 22.45 19.19 -39.88
N THR A 164 23.13 18.84 -38.80
CA THR A 164 22.78 17.78 -37.84
C THR A 164 22.53 18.34 -36.43
N PRO A 165 21.51 19.22 -36.23
CA PRO A 165 21.26 19.80 -34.92
C PRO A 165 20.90 18.71 -33.89
N PRO A 166 21.67 18.56 -32.79
CA PRO A 166 21.36 17.55 -31.78
C PRO A 166 20.11 17.93 -30.99
N ASP A 167 19.46 16.92 -30.39
CA ASP A 167 18.41 17.15 -29.40
C ASP A 167 18.98 17.84 -28.14
N ALA A 168 18.11 18.26 -27.23
CA ALA A 168 18.50 18.98 -26.01
C ALA A 168 19.46 18.19 -25.08
N ASP A 169 19.58 16.88 -25.26
CA ASP A 169 20.53 16.02 -24.53
C ASP A 169 21.84 15.75 -25.30
N GLY A 170 22.06 16.39 -26.45
CA GLY A 170 23.27 16.27 -27.26
C GLY A 170 23.28 15.08 -28.23
N ILE A 171 22.19 14.31 -28.32
CA ILE A 171 22.08 13.15 -29.20
C ILE A 171 21.40 13.55 -30.51
N VAL A 172 21.96 13.12 -31.64
CA VAL A 172 21.36 13.31 -32.97
C VAL A 172 20.35 12.20 -33.24
N ARG A 173 19.06 12.45 -33.01
CA ARG A 173 17.97 11.51 -33.37
C ARG A 173 17.24 11.88 -34.64
N ARG A 174 17.28 13.18 -34.98
CA ARG A 174 16.47 13.77 -36.04
C ARG A 174 17.31 14.66 -36.93
N ILE A 175 16.94 14.75 -38.21
CA ILE A 175 17.58 15.63 -39.18
C ILE A 175 16.51 16.41 -39.95
N PRO A 176 16.66 17.73 -40.17
CA PRO A 176 15.77 18.47 -41.06
C PRO A 176 15.84 17.88 -42.47
N ILE A 177 14.71 17.51 -43.08
CA ILE A 177 14.70 16.99 -44.46
C ILE A 177 14.95 18.11 -45.49
N LYS A 178 14.71 19.36 -45.09
CA LYS A 178 15.05 20.57 -45.82
C LYS A 178 15.17 21.77 -44.87
N ILE A 179 15.93 22.77 -45.28
CA ILE A 179 16.08 24.06 -44.63
C ILE A 179 15.67 25.19 -45.59
N ILE A 180 15.40 26.37 -45.04
CA ILE A 180 15.14 27.59 -45.80
C ILE A 180 16.40 28.45 -45.78
N ASP A 181 16.91 28.83 -46.95
CA ASP A 181 18.06 29.74 -47.07
C ASP A 181 17.70 31.22 -46.82
N LEU A 182 18.66 32.12 -47.03
CA LEU A 182 18.46 33.56 -46.90
C LEU A 182 17.48 34.15 -47.93
N GLU A 183 17.35 33.52 -49.10
CA GLU A 183 16.50 33.94 -50.22
C GLU A 183 15.10 33.32 -50.17
N ASN A 184 14.83 32.47 -49.17
CA ASN A 184 13.63 31.65 -49.00
C ASN A 184 13.49 30.47 -49.97
N ASN A 185 14.59 29.99 -50.54
CA ASN A 185 14.62 28.73 -51.27
C ASN A 185 14.71 27.55 -50.30
N PHE A 186 14.15 26.41 -50.72
CA PHE A 186 14.27 25.16 -49.97
C PHE A 186 15.52 24.41 -50.41
N ILE A 187 16.38 24.12 -49.45
CA ILE A 187 17.55 23.28 -49.64
C ILE A 187 17.26 21.93 -49.00
N LYS A 188 17.31 20.84 -49.77
CA LYS A 188 17.15 19.48 -49.24
C LYS A 188 18.35 19.11 -48.37
N ALA A 189 18.15 18.26 -47.36
CA ALA A 189 19.24 17.67 -46.61
C ALA A 189 20.18 16.88 -47.52
N PHE A 190 21.47 16.83 -47.19
CA PHE A 190 22.51 16.12 -47.94
C PHE A 190 22.12 14.66 -48.25
N GLY A 191 21.83 13.87 -47.21
CA GLY A 191 21.37 12.49 -47.39
C GLY A 191 20.04 12.37 -48.16
N ALA A 192 19.11 13.31 -47.98
CA ALA A 192 17.84 13.31 -48.71
C ALA A 192 18.01 13.68 -50.20
N LYS A 193 18.97 14.54 -50.52
CA LYS A 193 19.33 14.91 -51.88
C LYS A 193 19.96 13.71 -52.60
N ILE A 194 20.91 13.04 -51.95
CA ILE A 194 21.55 11.80 -52.44
C ILE A 194 20.50 10.71 -52.69
N ALA A 195 19.66 10.41 -51.70
CA ALA A 195 18.62 9.40 -51.84
C ALA A 195 17.64 9.70 -52.99
N SER A 196 17.38 10.99 -53.28
CA SER A 196 16.47 11.38 -54.36
C SER A 196 16.99 11.13 -55.78
N PHE A 197 18.29 10.87 -55.96
CA PHE A 197 18.85 10.47 -57.26
C PHE A 197 18.75 8.97 -57.52
N VAL A 198 18.68 8.16 -56.47
CA VAL A 198 18.62 6.69 -56.56
C VAL A 198 17.18 6.19 -56.49
N GLN A 199 16.31 6.86 -55.73
CA GLN A 199 14.94 6.42 -55.53
C GLN A 199 14.02 6.86 -56.68
N GLU A 200 13.48 5.89 -57.43
CA GLU A 200 12.54 6.16 -58.55
C GLU A 200 11.21 6.79 -58.09
N GLU A 201 10.73 6.44 -56.89
CA GLU A 201 9.48 6.95 -56.30
C GLU A 201 9.71 7.44 -54.86
N TYR A 202 9.93 8.76 -54.71
CA TYR A 202 10.21 9.40 -53.42
C TYR A 202 8.98 9.39 -52.51
N ALA A 203 8.97 8.51 -51.50
CA ALA A 203 7.95 8.49 -50.47
C ALA A 203 8.24 9.62 -49.46
N ALA A 204 7.28 10.54 -49.28
CA ALA A 204 7.44 11.63 -48.32
C ALA A 204 7.53 11.08 -46.88
N PRO A 205 8.64 11.31 -46.16
CA PRO A 205 8.80 10.79 -44.81
C PRO A 205 7.86 11.50 -43.81
N PRO A 206 7.45 10.82 -42.72
CA PRO A 206 6.80 11.48 -41.61
C PRO A 206 7.77 12.47 -40.98
N VAL A 207 7.35 13.72 -40.86
CA VAL A 207 8.18 14.78 -40.27
C VAL A 207 7.47 15.45 -39.10
N ASP A 208 8.26 16.01 -38.20
CA ASP A 208 7.78 16.82 -37.10
C ASP A 208 7.41 18.27 -37.52
N ASN A 209 7.14 19.12 -36.54
CA ASN A 209 6.78 20.52 -36.78
C ASN A 209 7.93 21.34 -37.40
N PHE A 210 9.18 20.90 -37.28
CA PHE A 210 10.34 21.55 -37.89
C PHE A 210 10.77 20.89 -39.20
N GLU A 211 9.90 20.02 -39.75
CA GLU A 211 10.16 19.20 -40.92
C GLU A 211 11.40 18.30 -40.77
N GLN A 212 11.65 17.83 -39.55
CA GLN A 212 12.70 16.88 -39.25
C GLN A 212 12.14 15.46 -39.30
N ILE A 213 12.94 14.53 -39.83
CA ILE A 213 12.67 13.08 -39.76
C ILE A 213 13.45 12.46 -38.61
N LEU A 214 12.92 11.40 -38.02
CA LEU A 214 13.70 10.52 -37.14
C LEU A 214 14.56 9.59 -37.99
N ILE A 215 15.83 9.43 -37.60
CA ILE A 215 16.78 8.56 -38.28
C ILE A 215 16.65 7.16 -37.69
N ASN A 216 16.42 6.16 -38.53
CA ASN A 216 16.36 4.77 -38.09
C ASN A 216 17.76 4.14 -38.11
N TYR A 217 18.54 4.44 -37.06
CA TYR A 217 19.91 3.92 -36.91
C TYR A 217 19.93 2.39 -36.85
N GLN A 218 20.82 1.81 -37.65
CA GLN A 218 20.91 0.35 -37.82
C GLN A 218 21.91 -0.31 -36.86
N GLY A 219 22.75 0.48 -36.21
CA GLY A 219 23.77 -0.04 -35.30
C GLY A 219 24.71 1.05 -34.79
N PRO A 220 25.73 0.66 -34.00
CA PRO A 220 26.82 1.55 -33.62
C PRO A 220 27.62 2.01 -34.86
N GLY A 221 28.58 2.92 -34.68
CA GLY A 221 29.46 3.32 -35.78
C GLY A 221 30.28 2.15 -36.35
N GLY A 222 30.62 2.25 -37.63
CA GLY A 222 31.38 1.24 -38.38
C GLY A 222 30.56 0.09 -38.96
N ILE A 223 29.24 0.26 -39.14
CA ILE A 223 28.39 -0.78 -39.75
C ILE A 223 28.35 -0.73 -41.27
N PHE A 224 28.55 0.44 -41.87
CA PHE A 224 28.62 0.60 -43.31
C PHE A 224 29.98 0.16 -43.82
N GLU A 225 30.00 -0.45 -45.00
CA GLU A 225 31.24 -0.84 -45.67
C GLU A 225 32.08 0.42 -45.94
N SER A 226 33.33 0.41 -45.48
CA SER A 226 34.21 1.57 -45.54
C SER A 226 35.59 1.23 -46.06
N VAL A 227 36.08 2.05 -46.98
CA VAL A 227 37.40 1.95 -47.61
C VAL A 227 38.17 3.25 -47.40
N SER A 228 39.43 3.18 -47.01
CA SER A 228 40.25 4.38 -46.79
C SER A 228 40.49 5.12 -48.11
N ALA A 229 40.44 6.45 -48.09
CA ALA A 229 40.70 7.27 -49.28
C ALA A 229 42.09 6.98 -49.89
N LYS A 230 43.10 6.69 -49.05
CA LYS A 230 44.43 6.26 -49.53
C LYS A 230 44.41 4.96 -50.33
N ASP A 231 43.54 4.02 -49.98
CA ASP A 231 43.47 2.73 -50.67
C ASP A 231 42.77 2.93 -52.03
N VAL A 232 41.72 3.76 -52.09
CA VAL A 232 41.08 4.15 -53.36
C VAL A 232 42.07 4.81 -54.33
N MET A 233 42.99 5.62 -53.80
CA MET A 233 44.06 6.28 -54.57
C MET A 233 45.15 5.30 -55.05
N SER A 234 45.22 4.10 -54.48
CA SER A 234 46.18 3.08 -54.90
C SER A 234 45.75 2.42 -56.22
N GLU A 235 46.74 2.10 -57.06
CA GLU A 235 46.52 1.28 -58.27
C GLU A 235 46.10 -0.17 -57.91
N GLU A 236 46.39 -0.64 -56.69
CA GLU A 236 46.06 -2.00 -56.24
C GLU A 236 44.57 -2.17 -55.88
N PHE A 237 43.84 -1.07 -55.64
CA PHE A 237 42.43 -1.12 -55.31
C PHE A 237 41.57 -1.37 -56.55
N ASP A 238 40.69 -2.38 -56.48
CA ASP A 238 39.73 -2.67 -57.55
C ASP A 238 38.61 -1.63 -57.54
N ILE A 239 38.78 -0.60 -58.38
CA ILE A 239 37.86 0.54 -58.45
C ILE A 239 36.42 0.13 -58.83
N ASN A 240 36.25 -0.99 -59.53
CA ASN A 240 34.92 -1.51 -59.91
C ASN A 240 34.08 -1.91 -58.69
N PHE A 241 34.69 -2.06 -57.51
CA PHE A 241 33.96 -2.23 -56.25
C PHE A 241 32.94 -1.09 -55.99
N LEU A 242 33.24 0.12 -56.47
CA LEU A 242 32.37 1.30 -56.31
C LEU A 242 31.31 1.42 -57.43
N GLU A 243 31.30 0.51 -58.41
CA GLU A 243 30.37 0.57 -59.55
C GLU A 243 28.92 0.42 -59.10
N ASN A 244 28.04 1.32 -59.56
CA ASN A 244 26.62 1.37 -59.18
C ASN A 244 26.35 1.54 -57.67
N LYS A 245 27.36 1.88 -56.86
CA LYS A 245 27.22 2.14 -55.43
C LYS A 245 26.90 3.60 -55.15
N ILE A 246 26.29 3.84 -53.99
CA ILE A 246 26.16 5.15 -53.36
C ILE A 246 27.45 5.40 -52.61
N VAL A 247 28.32 6.24 -53.17
CA VAL A 247 29.64 6.50 -52.59
C VAL A 247 29.57 7.78 -51.76
N LEU A 248 29.97 7.68 -50.50
CA LEU A 248 30.00 8.79 -49.54
C LEU A 248 31.44 9.05 -49.10
N VAL A 249 32.01 10.18 -49.47
CA VAL A 249 33.35 10.61 -49.05
C VAL A 249 33.20 11.52 -47.83
N GLY A 250 33.88 11.25 -46.73
CA GLY A 250 33.78 12.11 -45.55
C GLY A 250 34.77 11.79 -44.44
N ALA A 251 34.83 12.68 -43.46
CA ALA A 251 35.71 12.57 -42.30
C ALA A 251 35.31 11.40 -41.38
N THR A 252 36.27 10.53 -41.08
CA THR A 252 36.11 9.47 -40.05
C THR A 252 37.21 9.53 -38.99
N ALA A 253 38.32 10.23 -39.26
CA ALA A 253 39.36 10.51 -38.29
C ALA A 253 38.84 11.38 -37.12
N PRO A 254 39.01 10.98 -35.85
CA PRO A 254 38.51 11.72 -34.69
C PRO A 254 39.00 13.17 -34.59
N ASP A 255 40.22 13.44 -35.06
CA ASP A 255 40.86 14.76 -35.03
C ASP A 255 40.21 15.78 -35.98
N LEU A 256 39.39 15.32 -36.93
CA LEU A 256 38.62 16.18 -37.82
C LEU A 256 37.33 16.70 -37.18
N HIS A 257 36.99 16.22 -35.98
CA HIS A 257 35.89 16.69 -35.14
C HIS A 257 34.48 16.64 -35.77
N ASP A 258 34.29 15.87 -36.85
CA ASP A 258 32.97 15.59 -37.42
C ASP A 258 32.41 14.26 -36.87
N THR A 259 32.05 14.27 -35.58
CA THR A 259 31.48 13.09 -34.92
C THR A 259 30.32 13.46 -34.02
N TRP A 260 29.32 12.60 -33.94
CA TRP A 260 28.06 12.84 -33.24
C TRP A 260 27.66 11.67 -32.36
N PHE A 261 27.14 11.97 -31.16
CA PHE A 261 26.49 10.94 -30.36
C PHE A 261 25.10 10.62 -30.92
N THR A 262 24.80 9.34 -31.07
CA THR A 262 23.53 8.85 -31.63
C THR A 262 22.86 7.88 -30.64
N PRO A 263 21.59 7.47 -30.85
CA PRO A 263 20.93 6.46 -30.02
C PRO A 263 21.72 5.16 -29.86
N THR A 264 22.50 4.79 -30.87
CA THR A 264 23.30 3.56 -30.93
C THR A 264 24.77 3.77 -30.57
N ALA A 265 25.29 4.99 -30.69
CA ALA A 265 26.68 5.35 -30.48
C ALA A 265 26.83 6.31 -29.29
N LYS A 266 26.59 5.79 -28.07
CA LYS A 266 26.59 6.60 -26.82
C LYS A 266 27.94 6.70 -26.13
N SER A 267 28.82 5.73 -26.37
CA SER A 267 30.15 5.65 -25.74
C SER A 267 31.25 6.16 -26.66
N GLU A 268 31.12 5.89 -27.95
CA GLU A 268 32.00 6.35 -29.01
C GLU A 268 31.12 7.09 -30.02
N PRO A 269 31.41 8.36 -30.37
CA PRO A 269 30.59 9.12 -31.29
C PRO A 269 30.76 8.59 -32.74
N MET A 270 29.68 8.61 -33.50
CA MET A 270 29.61 8.15 -34.89
C MET A 270 30.12 9.27 -35.84
N PRO A 271 30.93 8.97 -36.86
CA PRO A 271 31.30 9.94 -37.90
C PRO A 271 30.09 10.61 -38.56
N GLY A 272 30.17 11.91 -38.87
CA GLY A 272 29.07 12.67 -39.49
C GLY A 272 28.62 12.07 -40.83
N ILE A 273 29.58 11.62 -41.65
CA ILE A 273 29.29 10.93 -42.90
C ILE A 273 28.48 9.64 -42.70
N GLU A 274 28.68 8.94 -41.58
CA GLU A 274 27.92 7.73 -41.25
C GLU A 274 26.51 8.06 -40.73
N VAL A 275 26.33 9.21 -40.08
CA VAL A 275 24.98 9.75 -39.79
C VAL A 275 24.24 10.01 -41.10
N HIS A 276 24.90 10.61 -42.10
CA HIS A 276 24.32 10.82 -43.42
C HIS A 276 24.04 9.51 -44.17
N ALA A 277 24.89 8.49 -44.03
CA ALA A 277 24.62 7.14 -44.55
C ALA A 277 23.34 6.53 -43.97
N ASN A 278 23.14 6.64 -42.65
CA ASN A 278 21.89 6.21 -41.99
C ASN A 278 20.66 6.99 -42.49
N VAL A 279 20.80 8.28 -42.81
CA VAL A 279 19.71 9.09 -43.41
C VAL A 279 19.36 8.59 -44.80
N VAL A 280 20.36 8.35 -45.65
CA VAL A 280 20.17 7.78 -46.99
C VAL A 280 19.46 6.44 -46.89
N GLN A 281 19.96 5.53 -46.06
CA GLN A 281 19.35 4.22 -45.84
C GLN A 281 17.90 4.31 -45.35
N THR A 282 17.61 5.17 -44.36
CA THR A 282 16.25 5.36 -43.83
C THR A 282 15.27 5.74 -44.94
N ILE A 283 15.69 6.61 -45.87
CA ILE A 283 14.86 7.07 -47.00
C ILE A 283 14.71 5.99 -48.08
N LEU A 284 15.79 5.30 -48.43
CA LEU A 284 15.78 4.27 -49.46
C LEU A 284 14.93 3.06 -49.05
N ASN A 285 15.11 2.58 -47.82
CA ASN A 285 14.37 1.42 -47.31
C ASN A 285 12.90 1.76 -46.95
N LYS A 286 12.55 3.05 -46.84
CA LYS A 286 11.26 3.54 -46.34
C LYS A 286 10.98 3.12 -44.88
N ASP A 287 12.03 2.90 -44.10
CA ASP A 287 11.98 2.47 -42.70
C ASP A 287 11.77 3.67 -41.75
N PHE A 288 10.70 4.42 -41.98
CA PHE A 288 10.45 5.67 -41.27
C PHE A 288 9.93 5.47 -39.84
N LEU A 289 10.46 6.25 -38.90
CA LEU A 289 9.99 6.30 -37.52
C LEU A 289 9.13 7.54 -37.27
N ALA A 290 8.02 7.38 -36.56
CA ALA A 290 7.14 8.46 -36.16
C ALA A 290 6.66 8.29 -34.71
N ASN A 291 6.65 9.40 -33.96
CA ASN A 291 6.08 9.42 -32.62
C ASN A 291 4.57 9.22 -32.67
N ALA A 292 4.07 8.36 -31.79
CA ALA A 292 2.63 8.20 -31.62
C ALA A 292 1.99 9.51 -31.13
N PRO A 293 0.70 9.77 -31.47
CA PRO A 293 0.03 10.97 -31.04
C PRO A 293 -0.01 11.10 -29.51
N ASN A 294 0.26 12.29 -28.98
CA ASN A 294 0.21 12.57 -27.52
C ASN A 294 -1.12 12.15 -26.88
N LEU A 295 -2.23 12.24 -27.63
CA LEU A 295 -3.55 11.79 -27.16
C LEU A 295 -3.58 10.29 -26.83
N LEU A 296 -2.87 9.46 -27.58
CA LEU A 296 -2.78 8.03 -27.31
C LEU A 296 -2.07 7.77 -25.98
N THR A 297 -0.95 8.45 -25.72
CA THR A 297 -0.24 8.37 -24.43
C THR A 297 -1.14 8.78 -23.27
N LEU A 298 -1.90 9.87 -23.42
CA LEU A 298 -2.89 10.29 -22.42
C LEU A 298 -3.93 9.19 -22.17
N ILE A 299 -4.52 8.64 -23.23
CA ILE A 299 -5.51 7.54 -23.11
C ILE A 299 -4.90 6.34 -22.39
N LEU A 300 -3.67 5.94 -22.72
CA LEU A 300 -2.97 4.81 -22.11
C LEU A 300 -2.74 5.02 -20.61
N ILE A 301 -2.35 6.22 -20.17
CA ILE A 301 -2.21 6.55 -18.74
C ILE A 301 -3.52 6.26 -17.99
N PHE A 302 -4.66 6.73 -18.50
CA PHE A 302 -5.96 6.50 -17.88
C PHE A 302 -6.41 5.04 -17.94
N VAL A 303 -6.27 4.40 -19.11
CA VAL A 303 -6.69 3.00 -19.32
C VAL A 303 -5.91 2.07 -18.39
N LEU A 304 -4.59 2.22 -18.27
CA LEU A 304 -3.77 1.39 -17.41
C LEU A 304 -4.07 1.62 -15.92
N ALA A 305 -4.24 2.88 -15.50
CA ALA A 305 -4.60 3.21 -14.12
C ALA A 305 -5.97 2.60 -13.75
N PHE A 306 -6.98 2.73 -14.61
CA PHE A 306 -8.30 2.16 -14.36
C PHE A 306 -8.36 0.64 -14.49
N ALA A 307 -7.55 0.04 -15.37
CA ALA A 307 -7.43 -1.42 -15.45
C ALA A 307 -6.88 -2.00 -14.14
N LEU A 308 -5.92 -1.34 -13.48
CA LEU A 308 -5.44 -1.72 -12.14
C LEU A 308 -6.52 -1.53 -11.06
N ALA A 309 -7.26 -0.43 -11.09
CA ALA A 309 -8.38 -0.21 -10.18
C ALA A 309 -9.44 -1.32 -10.33
N PHE A 310 -9.78 -1.66 -11.58
CA PHE A 310 -10.75 -2.68 -11.92
C PHE A 310 -10.27 -4.08 -11.52
N SER A 311 -9.02 -4.46 -11.80
CA SER A 311 -8.47 -5.77 -11.44
C SER A 311 -8.48 -6.00 -9.92
N SER A 312 -8.28 -4.94 -9.14
CA SER A 312 -8.34 -4.97 -7.67
C SER A 312 -9.72 -5.36 -7.10
N LEU A 313 -10.79 -5.32 -7.92
CA LEU A 313 -12.15 -5.67 -7.50
C LEU A 313 -12.45 -7.17 -7.58
N PHE A 314 -11.80 -7.87 -8.52
CA PHE A 314 -12.09 -9.26 -8.84
C PHE A 314 -11.02 -10.21 -8.30
N LEU A 315 -9.77 -9.74 -8.20
CA LEU A 315 -8.65 -10.57 -7.80
C LEU A 315 -8.44 -10.56 -6.28
N LYS A 316 -8.09 -11.74 -5.73
CA LYS A 316 -7.62 -11.84 -4.34
C LYS A 316 -6.29 -11.08 -4.21
N THR A 317 -6.03 -10.48 -3.04
CA THR A 317 -4.86 -9.63 -2.79
C THR A 317 -3.53 -10.24 -3.28
N ARG A 318 -3.32 -11.55 -3.10
CA ARG A 318 -2.10 -12.25 -3.57
C ARG A 318 -1.90 -12.24 -5.10
N TRP A 319 -2.98 -12.29 -5.87
CA TRP A 319 -2.92 -12.26 -7.34
C TRP A 319 -2.82 -10.84 -7.88
N ASN A 320 -3.31 -9.85 -7.13
CA ASN A 320 -3.25 -8.45 -7.54
C ASN A 320 -1.82 -7.90 -7.59
N ILE A 321 -0.86 -8.54 -6.92
CA ILE A 321 0.56 -8.16 -6.95
C ILE A 321 1.20 -8.52 -8.30
N LEU A 322 0.72 -9.56 -8.98
CA LEU A 322 1.27 -9.98 -10.29
C LEU A 322 0.73 -9.15 -11.46
N MET A 323 -0.42 -8.51 -11.29
CA MET A 323 -1.04 -7.71 -12.36
C MET A 323 -0.18 -6.56 -12.90
N PRO A 324 0.45 -5.69 -12.08
CA PRO A 324 1.31 -4.63 -12.62
C PRO A 324 2.47 -5.21 -13.43
N LEU A 325 3.07 -6.33 -13.00
CA LEU A 325 4.14 -6.98 -13.75
C LEU A 325 3.65 -7.48 -15.12
N ILE A 326 2.50 -8.15 -15.16
CA ILE A 326 1.90 -8.62 -16.42
C ILE A 326 1.60 -7.42 -17.34
N MET A 327 1.02 -6.35 -16.82
CA MET A 327 0.71 -5.15 -17.61
C MET A 327 1.97 -4.48 -18.16
N ILE A 328 3.05 -4.39 -17.37
CA ILE A 328 4.34 -3.86 -17.82
C ILE A 328 4.91 -4.71 -18.96
N LEU A 329 4.93 -6.04 -18.81
CA LEU A 329 5.46 -6.94 -19.82
C LEU A 329 4.66 -6.88 -21.12
N VAL A 330 3.32 -6.89 -21.02
CA VAL A 330 2.44 -6.74 -22.19
C VAL A 330 2.64 -5.37 -22.84
N TYR A 331 2.76 -4.30 -22.06
CA TYR A 331 2.98 -2.96 -22.60
C TYR A 331 4.31 -2.85 -23.34
N LEU A 332 5.41 -3.29 -22.73
CA LEU A 332 6.74 -3.28 -23.34
C LEU A 332 6.79 -4.15 -24.60
N PHE A 333 6.08 -5.29 -24.62
CA PHE A 333 5.96 -6.12 -25.81
C PHE A 333 5.26 -5.37 -26.96
N VAL A 334 4.18 -4.63 -26.66
CA VAL A 334 3.49 -3.78 -27.65
C VAL A 334 4.38 -2.64 -28.14
N VAL A 335 5.16 -2.01 -27.25
CA VAL A 335 6.14 -0.96 -27.62
C VAL A 335 7.13 -1.50 -28.65
N VAL A 336 7.75 -2.66 -28.38
CA VAL A 336 8.73 -3.27 -29.30
C VAL A 336 8.08 -3.59 -30.65
N ILE A 337 6.90 -4.22 -30.66
CA ILE A 337 6.19 -4.55 -31.91
C ILE A 337 5.88 -3.29 -32.72
N LEU A 338 5.38 -2.23 -32.09
CA LEU A 338 5.01 -1.02 -32.80
C LEU A 338 6.23 -0.25 -33.31
N PHE A 339 7.36 -0.32 -32.60
CA PHE A 339 8.62 0.22 -33.07
C PHE A 339 9.07 -0.45 -34.38
N ASP A 340 8.95 -1.78 -34.48
CA ASP A 340 9.24 -2.53 -35.71
C ASP A 340 8.30 -2.13 -36.88
N PHE A 341 7.13 -1.55 -36.58
CA PHE A 341 6.20 -0.96 -37.57
C PHE A 341 6.40 0.55 -37.78
N GLY A 342 7.47 1.14 -37.25
CA GLY A 342 7.79 2.55 -37.42
C GLY A 342 7.07 3.51 -36.46
N ILE A 343 6.43 3.00 -35.41
CA ILE A 343 5.67 3.80 -34.44
C ILE A 343 6.34 3.78 -33.07
N ILE A 344 6.83 4.94 -32.63
CA ILE A 344 7.42 5.11 -31.30
C ILE A 344 6.32 5.41 -30.29
N LEU A 345 6.08 4.47 -29.37
CA LEU A 345 5.21 4.66 -28.22
C LEU A 345 6.01 5.15 -27.01
N ASN A 346 5.43 6.11 -26.29
CA ASN A 346 5.98 6.59 -25.03
C ASN A 346 6.10 5.47 -23.99
N ILE A 347 7.29 5.26 -23.45
CA ILE A 347 7.61 4.19 -22.50
C ILE A 347 7.40 4.65 -21.06
N LEU A 348 7.84 5.86 -20.72
CA LEU A 348 7.97 6.32 -19.34
C LEU A 348 6.62 6.48 -18.63
N TYR A 349 5.70 7.27 -19.19
CA TYR A 349 4.49 7.67 -18.45
C TYR A 349 3.50 6.52 -18.26
N PRO A 350 3.26 5.63 -19.24
CA PRO A 350 2.45 4.43 -19.04
C PRO A 350 3.00 3.50 -17.95
N LEU A 351 4.34 3.34 -17.87
CA LEU A 351 4.97 2.56 -16.81
C LEU A 351 4.85 3.25 -15.44
N LEU A 352 5.03 4.57 -15.37
CA LEU A 352 4.80 5.35 -14.15
C LEU A 352 3.33 5.27 -13.70
N ALA A 353 2.38 5.29 -14.63
CA ALA A 353 0.96 5.12 -14.34
C ALA A 353 0.71 3.77 -13.66
N ILE A 354 1.26 2.68 -14.19
CA ILE A 354 1.15 1.35 -13.57
C ILE A 354 1.78 1.36 -12.15
N ALA A 355 3.01 1.83 -12.01
CA ALA A 355 3.77 1.75 -10.76
C ALA A 355 3.16 2.63 -9.64
N ILE A 356 2.84 3.89 -9.96
CA ILE A 356 2.30 4.85 -8.99
C ILE A 356 0.88 4.48 -8.63
N THR A 357 0.02 4.15 -9.61
CA THR A 357 -1.36 3.73 -9.31
C THR A 357 -1.38 2.46 -8.45
N PHE A 358 -0.56 1.46 -8.77
CA PHE A 358 -0.45 0.26 -7.93
C PHE A 358 -0.05 0.58 -6.50
N THR A 359 1.00 1.40 -6.32
CA THR A 359 1.50 1.80 -5.00
C THR A 359 0.44 2.57 -4.21
N SER A 360 -0.23 3.54 -4.83
CA SER A 360 -1.28 4.32 -4.17
C SER A 360 -2.51 3.49 -3.84
N LEU A 361 -2.90 2.53 -4.68
CA LEU A 361 -3.98 1.59 -4.37
C LEU A 361 -3.60 0.67 -3.20
N ALA A 362 -2.36 0.19 -3.14
CA ALA A 362 -1.87 -0.60 -2.02
C ALA A 362 -1.92 0.20 -0.71
N ILE A 363 -1.44 1.45 -0.71
CA ILE A 363 -1.51 2.36 0.44
C ILE A 363 -2.96 2.63 0.84
N TYR A 364 -3.84 2.96 -0.12
CA TYR A 364 -5.25 3.23 0.13
C TYR A 364 -5.95 2.04 0.80
N ARG A 365 -5.69 0.81 0.32
CA ARG A 365 -6.25 -0.41 0.92
C ARG A 365 -5.69 -0.67 2.31
N TYR A 366 -4.39 -0.51 2.50
CA TYR A 366 -3.74 -0.68 3.81
C TYR A 366 -4.29 0.31 4.85
N VAL A 367 -4.38 1.60 4.50
CA VAL A 367 -4.92 2.63 5.39
C VAL A 367 -6.37 2.33 5.79
N ASN A 368 -7.21 1.90 4.84
CA ASN A 368 -8.59 1.51 5.15
C ASN A 368 -8.66 0.27 6.04
N GLU A 369 -7.81 -0.73 5.83
CA GLU A 369 -7.75 -1.91 6.69
C GLU A 369 -7.31 -1.56 8.13
N VAL A 370 -6.31 -0.69 8.27
CA VAL A 370 -5.84 -0.20 9.58
C VAL A 370 -6.92 0.62 10.29
N ARG A 371 -7.61 1.52 9.56
CA ARG A 371 -8.72 2.31 10.13
C ARG A 371 -9.82 1.41 10.67
N GLU A 372 -10.20 0.38 9.93
CA GLU A 372 -11.22 -0.57 10.38
C GLU A 372 -10.83 -1.31 11.67
N LYS A 373 -9.60 -1.84 11.73
CA LYS A 373 -9.10 -2.52 12.94
C LYS A 373 -9.10 -1.58 14.15
N ARG A 374 -8.77 -0.30 13.93
CA ARG A 374 -8.76 0.73 14.98
C ARG A 374 -10.18 1.08 15.45
N GLU A 375 -11.13 1.24 14.52
CA GLU A 375 -12.54 1.51 14.87
C GLU A 375 -13.13 0.39 15.72
N ILE A 376 -12.89 -0.88 15.36
CA ILE A 376 -13.34 -2.03 16.16
C ILE A 376 -12.66 -2.03 17.53
N ARG A 377 -11.34 -1.83 17.58
CA ARG A 377 -10.59 -1.79 18.85
C ARG A 377 -11.15 -0.73 19.80
N ASN A 378 -11.31 0.50 19.31
CA ASN A 378 -11.80 1.64 20.11
C ASN A 378 -13.23 1.40 20.63
N ALA A 379 -14.08 0.68 19.89
CA ALA A 379 -15.45 0.37 20.31
C ALA A 379 -15.52 -0.60 21.50
N PHE A 380 -14.51 -1.46 21.68
CA PHE A 380 -14.52 -2.52 22.70
C PHE A 380 -13.48 -2.34 23.82
N GLU A 381 -12.61 -1.34 23.71
CA GLU A 381 -11.53 -1.06 24.67
C GLU A 381 -12.00 -0.88 26.11
N PHE A 382 -13.22 -0.36 26.30
CA PHE A 382 -13.78 -0.10 27.64
C PHE A 382 -14.56 -1.28 28.23
N TYR A 383 -14.82 -2.33 27.46
CA TYR A 383 -15.68 -3.45 27.86
C TYR A 383 -14.93 -4.78 27.99
N LEU A 384 -13.84 -4.95 27.25
CA LEU A 384 -13.13 -6.23 27.13
C LEU A 384 -11.67 -6.10 27.57
N SER A 385 -11.09 -7.17 28.12
CA SER A 385 -9.66 -7.20 28.42
C SER A 385 -8.82 -7.14 27.13
N PRO A 386 -7.56 -6.65 27.17
CA PRO A 386 -6.69 -6.58 25.99
C PRO A 386 -6.58 -7.91 25.24
N HIS A 387 -6.49 -9.02 25.97
CA HIS A 387 -6.42 -10.36 25.40
C HIS A 387 -7.71 -10.72 24.62
N VAL A 388 -8.88 -10.38 25.17
CA VAL A 388 -10.16 -10.64 24.52
C VAL A 388 -10.36 -9.77 23.28
N ILE A 389 -9.89 -8.51 23.31
CA ILE A 389 -9.93 -7.60 22.15
C ILE A 389 -9.11 -8.15 20.98
N GLU A 390 -7.88 -8.62 21.24
CA GLU A 390 -7.02 -9.16 20.19
C GLU A 390 -7.65 -10.37 19.48
N GLU A 391 -8.28 -11.26 20.24
CA GLU A 391 -8.98 -12.42 19.70
C GLU A 391 -10.27 -12.06 18.95
N VAL A 392 -10.97 -11.01 19.38
CA VAL A 392 -12.11 -10.43 18.67
C VAL A 392 -11.67 -9.80 17.34
N LEU A 393 -10.53 -9.12 17.31
CA LEU A 393 -9.97 -8.53 16.08
C LEU A 393 -9.56 -9.58 15.05
N LYS A 394 -9.21 -10.80 15.48
CA LYS A 394 -8.93 -11.94 14.59
C LYS A 394 -10.18 -12.47 13.90
N ASP A 395 -11.32 -12.48 14.59
CA ASP A 395 -12.60 -12.91 14.04
C ASP A 395 -13.79 -12.07 14.54
N PRO A 396 -14.08 -10.93 13.87
CA PRO A 396 -15.17 -10.04 14.26
C PRO A 396 -16.57 -10.69 14.18
N LYS A 397 -16.71 -11.81 13.46
CA LYS A 397 -18.02 -12.51 13.34
C LYS A 397 -18.45 -13.17 14.64
N LYS A 398 -17.57 -13.31 15.63
CA LYS A 398 -17.95 -13.77 16.98
C LYS A 398 -18.86 -12.77 17.72
N LEU A 399 -18.98 -11.52 17.23
CA LEU A 399 -19.76 -10.44 17.83
C LEU A 399 -21.10 -10.14 17.12
N THR A 400 -21.65 -11.07 16.36
CA THR A 400 -22.91 -10.83 15.62
C THR A 400 -24.09 -10.51 16.54
N LEU A 401 -24.98 -9.61 16.09
CA LEU A 401 -26.28 -9.34 16.71
C LEU A 401 -27.09 -10.63 16.90
N GLY A 402 -27.71 -10.76 18.08
CA GLY A 402 -28.38 -11.99 18.51
C GLY A 402 -27.64 -12.66 19.66
N GLY A 403 -28.41 -13.24 20.59
CA GLY A 403 -27.87 -13.91 21.75
C GLY A 403 -27.56 -15.38 21.47
N ARG A 404 -26.46 -15.91 22.02
CA ARG A 404 -26.21 -17.35 22.09
C ARG A 404 -26.35 -17.81 23.53
N LYS A 405 -27.06 -18.92 23.74
CA LYS A 405 -27.08 -19.61 25.03
C LYS A 405 -25.70 -20.22 25.30
N LYS A 406 -25.13 -19.90 26.45
CA LYS A 406 -23.87 -20.45 26.93
C LYS A 406 -23.93 -20.63 28.45
N GLU A 407 -23.23 -21.65 28.93
CA GLU A 407 -22.88 -21.77 30.34
C GLU A 407 -21.81 -20.73 30.66
N MET A 408 -22.06 -19.92 31.69
CA MET A 408 -21.26 -18.76 32.05
C MET A 408 -21.40 -18.47 33.54
N THR A 409 -20.56 -17.57 34.06
CA THR A 409 -20.69 -17.06 35.43
C THR A 409 -20.91 -15.55 35.43
N VAL A 410 -21.88 -15.09 36.21
CA VAL A 410 -22.16 -13.68 36.44
C VAL A 410 -21.74 -13.28 37.86
N LEU A 411 -21.24 -12.05 38.00
CA LEU A 411 -20.93 -11.41 39.28
C LEU A 411 -21.69 -10.09 39.36
N PHE A 412 -22.37 -9.90 40.48
CA PHE A 412 -22.93 -8.62 40.89
C PHE A 412 -22.21 -8.16 42.15
N SER A 413 -21.86 -6.88 42.20
CA SER A 413 -21.31 -6.23 43.40
C SER A 413 -22.11 -4.98 43.69
N ASP A 414 -22.41 -4.70 44.96
CA ASP A 414 -23.14 -3.50 45.38
C ASP A 414 -22.53 -2.90 46.66
N ILE A 415 -22.56 -1.56 46.80
CA ILE A 415 -22.00 -0.87 47.96
C ILE A 415 -22.98 -0.93 49.13
N ARG A 416 -22.48 -1.36 50.30
CA ARG A 416 -23.28 -1.41 51.52
C ARG A 416 -23.46 -0.03 52.12
N GLY A 417 -24.71 0.37 52.32
CA GLY A 417 -25.07 1.65 52.94
C GLY A 417 -24.88 2.85 52.00
N PHE A 418 -24.92 2.63 50.69
CA PHE A 418 -24.66 3.68 49.70
C PHE A 418 -25.60 4.89 49.82
N THR A 419 -26.89 4.70 50.09
CA THR A 419 -27.83 5.83 50.28
C THR A 419 -27.33 6.78 51.36
N SER A 420 -26.95 6.25 52.53
CA SER A 420 -26.39 7.04 53.64
C SER A 420 -25.04 7.66 53.29
N LEU A 421 -24.22 7.00 52.45
CA LEU A 421 -22.98 7.56 51.92
C LEU A 421 -23.25 8.78 51.01
N SER A 422 -24.24 8.66 50.11
CA SER A 422 -24.58 9.66 49.11
C SER A 422 -25.25 10.91 49.70
N GLU A 423 -26.03 10.77 50.78
CA GLU A 423 -26.67 11.89 51.47
C GLU A 423 -25.66 12.81 52.17
N GLY A 424 -24.49 12.28 52.53
CA GLY A 424 -23.45 12.99 53.28
C GLY A 424 -22.30 13.53 52.44
N LEU A 425 -22.44 13.61 51.11
CA LEU A 425 -21.40 14.08 50.18
C LEU A 425 -22.00 15.01 49.13
N SER A 426 -21.21 15.97 48.63
CA SER A 426 -21.60 16.74 47.43
C SER A 426 -21.64 15.84 46.19
N PRO A 427 -22.42 16.18 45.15
CA PRO A 427 -22.45 15.43 43.89
C PRO A 427 -21.06 15.25 43.25
N GLU A 428 -20.19 16.26 43.34
CA GLU A 428 -18.83 16.23 42.80
C GLU A 428 -17.94 15.25 43.57
N GLU A 429 -17.99 15.28 44.91
CA GLU A 429 -17.25 14.36 45.78
C GLU A 429 -17.73 12.91 45.59
N LEU A 430 -19.05 12.71 45.53
CA LEU A 430 -19.64 11.39 45.27
C LEU A 430 -19.20 10.85 43.91
N THR A 431 -19.22 11.68 42.87
CA THR A 431 -18.78 11.29 41.52
C THR A 431 -17.29 10.91 41.50
N HIS A 432 -16.43 11.70 42.16
CA HIS A 432 -15.00 11.39 42.26
C HIS A 432 -14.76 10.06 42.99
N LEU A 433 -15.48 9.84 44.09
CA LEU A 433 -15.41 8.62 44.88
C LEU A 433 -15.86 7.40 44.08
N MET A 434 -16.98 7.53 43.38
CA MET A 434 -17.55 6.48 42.55
C MET A 434 -16.59 6.11 41.41
N ASN A 435 -16.03 7.10 40.71
CA ASN A 435 -15.06 6.83 39.67
C ASN A 435 -13.83 6.08 40.19
N LYS A 436 -13.32 6.45 41.37
CA LYS A 436 -12.17 5.76 42.00
C LYS A 436 -12.49 4.32 42.39
N TYR A 437 -13.65 4.09 43.00
CA TYR A 437 -14.13 2.75 43.36
C TYR A 437 -14.37 1.88 42.11
N LEU A 438 -15.18 2.37 41.17
CA LEU A 438 -15.52 1.63 39.95
C LEU A 438 -14.27 1.33 39.12
N THR A 439 -13.32 2.25 39.01
CA THR A 439 -12.03 2.00 38.34
C THR A 439 -11.30 0.82 38.97
N ALA A 440 -11.13 0.83 40.29
CA ALA A 440 -10.41 -0.24 41.00
C ALA A 440 -11.10 -1.61 40.87
N MET A 441 -12.43 -1.65 40.90
CA MET A 441 -13.19 -2.89 40.74
C MET A 441 -13.16 -3.40 39.29
N THR A 442 -13.29 -2.49 38.31
CA THR A 442 -13.21 -2.82 36.89
C THR A 442 -11.84 -3.35 36.48
N GLU A 443 -10.75 -2.76 36.99
CA GLU A 443 -9.39 -3.27 36.75
C GLU A 443 -9.25 -4.74 37.19
N ILE A 444 -9.89 -5.13 38.31
CA ILE A 444 -9.86 -6.50 38.81
C ILE A 444 -10.66 -7.44 37.90
N VAL A 445 -11.84 -7.02 37.44
CA VAL A 445 -12.64 -7.79 36.47
C VAL A 445 -11.80 -8.07 35.22
N LEU A 446 -11.22 -7.03 34.63
CA LEU A 446 -10.43 -7.14 33.41
C LEU A 446 -9.15 -7.97 33.62
N ALA A 447 -8.47 -7.83 34.76
CA ALA A 447 -7.27 -8.60 35.10
C ALA A 447 -7.56 -10.10 35.32
N LYS A 448 -8.82 -10.49 35.51
CA LYS A 448 -9.27 -11.88 35.60
C LYS A 448 -10.01 -12.34 34.34
N ASP A 449 -9.79 -11.64 33.22
CA ASP A 449 -10.44 -11.86 31.92
C ASP A 449 -11.97 -11.83 31.97
N GLY A 450 -12.54 -11.11 32.93
CA GLY A 450 -13.97 -10.83 32.96
C GLY A 450 -14.35 -9.76 31.95
N VAL A 451 -15.63 -9.76 31.57
CA VAL A 451 -16.25 -8.70 30.77
C VAL A 451 -17.07 -7.83 31.70
N LEU A 452 -16.79 -6.52 31.69
CA LEU A 452 -17.65 -5.55 32.37
C LEU A 452 -18.90 -5.36 31.51
N ASP A 453 -20.07 -5.69 32.06
CA ASP A 453 -21.34 -5.51 31.36
C ASP A 453 -21.81 -4.06 31.51
N LYS A 454 -22.10 -3.64 32.74
CA LYS A 454 -22.52 -2.26 33.05
C LYS A 454 -22.39 -1.91 34.52
N TYR A 455 -22.45 -0.61 34.77
CA TYR A 455 -22.71 -0.04 36.09
C TYR A 455 -24.22 0.19 36.26
N ILE A 456 -24.77 -0.16 37.42
CA ILE A 456 -26.18 0.03 37.78
C ILE A 456 -26.21 0.88 39.07
N GLY A 457 -26.08 2.20 38.93
CA GLY A 457 -25.88 3.08 40.08
C GLY A 457 -24.51 2.81 40.73
N ASP A 458 -24.52 2.39 41.98
CA ASP A 458 -23.35 1.95 42.75
C ASP A 458 -23.00 0.46 42.58
N ALA A 459 -23.88 -0.29 41.90
CA ALA A 459 -23.64 -1.68 41.60
C ALA A 459 -22.82 -1.90 40.31
N LEU A 460 -22.01 -2.94 40.31
CA LEU A 460 -21.22 -3.41 39.18
C LEU A 460 -21.72 -4.79 38.74
N MET A 461 -21.89 -4.97 37.42
CA MET A 461 -22.22 -6.25 36.81
C MET A 461 -21.11 -6.68 35.85
N ALA A 462 -20.63 -7.91 36.01
CA ALA A 462 -19.62 -8.52 35.16
C ALA A 462 -19.91 -9.99 34.89
N PHE A 463 -19.32 -10.56 33.84
CA PHE A 463 -19.48 -11.98 33.52
C PHE A 463 -18.21 -12.62 32.93
N TRP A 464 -18.15 -13.95 32.96
CA TRP A 464 -17.09 -14.80 32.43
C TRP A 464 -17.67 -15.93 31.57
N GLY A 465 -16.91 -16.46 30.62
CA GLY A 465 -17.34 -17.52 29.68
C GLY A 465 -17.70 -17.05 28.26
N ALA A 466 -17.68 -15.73 28.02
CA ALA A 466 -17.89 -15.10 26.71
C ALA A 466 -17.13 -13.76 26.61
N PRO A 467 -16.85 -13.22 25.41
CA PRO A 467 -17.18 -13.74 24.07
C PRO A 467 -16.41 -15.00 23.69
N LEU A 468 -15.21 -15.19 24.25
CA LEU A 468 -14.38 -16.38 24.05
C LEU A 468 -14.76 -17.47 25.06
N PRO A 469 -14.67 -18.76 24.69
CA PRO A 469 -14.76 -19.84 25.67
C PRO A 469 -13.69 -19.67 26.76
N GLN A 470 -14.11 -19.63 28.02
CA GLN A 470 -13.23 -19.59 29.17
C GLN A 470 -13.51 -20.80 30.05
N PRO A 471 -12.72 -21.88 29.94
CA PRO A 471 -12.76 -22.95 30.93
C PRO A 471 -12.53 -22.35 32.33
N MET A 472 -13.21 -22.90 33.34
CA MET A 472 -13.13 -22.44 34.72
C MET A 472 -13.60 -20.98 34.91
N HIS A 473 -14.63 -20.55 34.16
CA HIS A 473 -15.22 -19.22 34.31
C HIS A 473 -15.73 -18.95 35.74
N ALA A 474 -16.25 -19.97 36.43
CA ALA A 474 -16.64 -19.88 37.84
C ALA A 474 -15.47 -19.53 38.77
N GLU A 475 -14.33 -20.22 38.62
CA GLU A 475 -13.14 -19.95 39.42
C GLU A 475 -12.59 -18.54 39.18
N ARG A 476 -12.57 -18.09 37.92
CA ARG A 476 -12.14 -16.73 37.56
C ARG A 476 -13.00 -15.67 38.22
N ALA A 477 -14.32 -15.86 38.23
CA ALA A 477 -15.25 -14.98 38.93
C ALA A 477 -15.03 -15.00 40.46
N CYS A 478 -14.79 -16.16 41.05
CA CYS A 478 -14.47 -16.28 42.48
C CYS A 478 -13.13 -15.62 42.86
N HIS A 479 -12.10 -15.78 42.03
CA HIS A 479 -10.84 -15.04 42.17
C HIS A 479 -11.05 -13.53 42.09
N ALA A 480 -11.88 -13.06 41.16
CA ALA A 480 -12.22 -11.64 41.03
C ALA A 480 -12.95 -11.13 42.28
N ALA A 481 -13.95 -11.87 42.77
CA ALA A 481 -14.70 -11.52 43.98
C ALA A 481 -13.77 -11.38 45.21
N LEU A 482 -12.89 -12.35 45.45
CA LEU A 482 -11.91 -12.29 46.54
C LEU A 482 -10.92 -11.12 46.38
N ALA A 483 -10.46 -10.87 45.15
CA ALA A 483 -9.57 -9.75 44.86
C ALA A 483 -10.25 -8.39 45.05
N MET A 484 -11.54 -8.26 44.72
CA MET A 484 -12.33 -7.04 44.96
C MET A 484 -12.41 -6.72 46.46
N ILE A 485 -12.69 -7.72 47.30
CA ILE A 485 -12.71 -7.55 48.76
C ILE A 485 -11.33 -7.12 49.27
N ALA A 486 -10.26 -7.83 48.88
CA ALA A 486 -8.90 -7.50 49.31
C ALA A 486 -8.47 -6.09 48.87
N ARG A 487 -8.82 -5.68 47.64
CA ARG A 487 -8.50 -4.33 47.15
C ARG A 487 -9.29 -3.27 47.90
N LEU A 488 -10.58 -3.50 48.17
CA LEU A 488 -11.41 -2.58 48.94
C LEU A 488 -10.88 -2.41 50.37
N GLU A 489 -10.46 -3.50 51.03
CA GLU A 489 -9.83 -3.45 52.35
C GLU A 489 -8.55 -2.62 52.34
N LYS A 490 -7.72 -2.77 51.30
CA LYS A 490 -6.54 -1.92 51.11
C LYS A 490 -6.93 -0.45 50.92
N MET A 491 -7.96 -0.16 50.11
CA MET A 491 -8.45 1.22 49.92
C MET A 491 -8.99 1.83 51.24
N ASN A 492 -9.66 1.03 52.07
CA ASN A 492 -10.09 1.42 53.41
C ASN A 492 -8.91 1.78 54.33
N GLN A 493 -7.80 1.03 54.25
CA GLN A 493 -6.59 1.31 55.04
C GLN A 493 -5.81 2.52 54.52
N GLU A 494 -5.81 2.74 53.21
CA GLU A 494 -5.21 3.89 52.53
C GLU A 494 -5.92 5.22 52.86
N GLY A 495 -7.06 5.19 53.57
CA GLY A 495 -7.82 6.40 53.93
C GLY A 495 -8.42 7.09 52.71
N VAL A 496 -8.75 6.32 51.67
CA VAL A 496 -9.30 6.83 50.40
C VAL A 496 -10.64 7.55 50.59
N TRP A 497 -11.35 7.25 51.67
CA TRP A 497 -12.71 7.70 51.93
C TRP A 497 -12.74 8.92 52.86
N PRO A 498 -13.69 9.85 52.66
CA PRO A 498 -13.87 11.00 53.54
C PRO A 498 -14.06 10.61 55.01
N GLU A 499 -13.53 11.42 55.93
CA GLU A 499 -13.78 11.35 57.38
C GLU A 499 -13.39 10.02 58.06
N GLY A 500 -12.50 9.23 57.44
CA GLY A 500 -12.10 7.92 57.99
C GLY A 500 -13.20 6.85 57.91
N ARG A 501 -14.23 7.08 57.07
CA ARG A 501 -15.26 6.08 56.78
C ARG A 501 -14.64 4.83 56.16
N LYS A 502 -15.29 3.68 56.37
CA LYS A 502 -14.96 2.42 55.70
C LYS A 502 -16.14 2.01 54.83
N ILE A 503 -15.84 1.66 53.58
CA ILE A 503 -16.84 1.12 52.66
C ILE A 503 -16.80 -0.40 52.70
N ASN A 504 -17.97 -1.02 52.63
CA ASN A 504 -18.11 -2.46 52.47
C ASN A 504 -18.96 -2.75 51.23
N ILE A 505 -18.79 -3.93 50.63
CA ILE A 505 -19.52 -4.35 49.44
C ILE A 505 -20.10 -5.74 49.65
N GLY A 506 -21.23 -6.00 48.99
CA GLY A 506 -21.75 -7.35 48.84
C GLY A 506 -21.50 -7.85 47.44
N ILE A 507 -21.09 -9.11 47.30
CA ILE A 507 -20.85 -9.74 46.01
C ILE A 507 -21.69 -11.02 45.91
N GLY A 508 -22.42 -11.16 44.81
CA GLY A 508 -23.17 -12.36 44.45
C GLY A 508 -22.62 -12.98 43.18
N VAL A 509 -22.29 -14.28 43.21
CA VAL A 509 -21.77 -15.01 42.05
C VAL A 509 -22.65 -16.21 41.72
N ASN A 510 -23.14 -16.29 40.48
CA ASN A 510 -23.95 -17.41 40.02
C ASN A 510 -23.45 -17.93 38.65
N SER A 511 -23.39 -19.25 38.52
CA SER A 511 -23.11 -19.93 37.25
C SER A 511 -24.40 -20.57 36.72
N GLY A 512 -24.55 -20.62 35.41
CA GLY A 512 -25.76 -21.13 34.76
C GLY A 512 -25.83 -20.76 33.27
N GLU A 513 -26.75 -21.43 32.56
CA GLU A 513 -27.08 -21.06 31.19
C GLU A 513 -27.64 -19.63 31.12
N MET A 514 -27.00 -18.79 30.32
CA MET A 514 -27.43 -17.42 30.03
C MET A 514 -27.24 -17.10 28.54
N VAL A 515 -27.97 -16.09 28.07
CA VAL A 515 -27.94 -15.64 26.69
C VAL A 515 -27.02 -14.43 26.59
N VAL A 516 -25.90 -14.57 25.87
CA VAL A 516 -24.92 -13.48 25.66
C VAL A 516 -24.97 -12.96 24.22
N GLY A 517 -24.97 -11.65 24.04
CA GLY A 517 -24.90 -11.02 22.72
C GLY A 517 -25.14 -9.51 22.76
N ASN A 518 -25.16 -8.90 21.58
CA ASN A 518 -25.56 -7.49 21.44
C ASN A 518 -27.08 -7.37 21.62
N MET A 519 -27.51 -6.71 22.69
CA MET A 519 -28.92 -6.48 23.04
C MET A 519 -29.22 -4.98 23.06
N GLY A 520 -30.36 -4.55 22.50
CA GLY A 520 -30.78 -3.15 22.51
C GLY A 520 -31.47 -2.73 21.21
N ALA A 521 -31.56 -1.42 20.98
CA ALA A 521 -32.09 -0.85 19.75
C ALA A 521 -31.01 -0.83 18.64
N GLU A 522 -31.40 -0.76 17.36
CA GLU A 522 -30.47 -0.79 16.22
C GLU A 522 -29.31 0.21 16.32
N LYS A 523 -29.56 1.38 16.92
CA LYS A 523 -28.57 2.46 17.09
C LYS A 523 -27.92 2.51 18.48
N ARG A 524 -28.37 1.68 19.42
CA ARG A 524 -27.86 1.63 20.79
C ARG A 524 -28.05 0.23 21.36
N PHE A 525 -26.98 -0.55 21.33
CA PHE A 525 -26.93 -1.90 21.85
C PHE A 525 -25.74 -2.05 22.80
N ASP A 526 -25.92 -2.88 23.83
CA ASP A 526 -24.87 -3.28 24.76
C ASP A 526 -24.54 -4.76 24.52
N TYR A 527 -23.25 -5.12 24.61
CA TYR A 527 -22.87 -6.53 24.69
C TYR A 527 -23.07 -7.01 26.13
N THR A 528 -24.14 -7.77 26.36
CA THR A 528 -24.65 -8.06 27.72
C THR A 528 -25.16 -9.50 27.83
N VAL A 529 -25.43 -9.94 29.05
CA VAL A 529 -26.03 -11.25 29.36
C VAL A 529 -27.44 -11.12 29.90
N LEU A 530 -28.34 -12.02 29.47
CA LEU A 530 -29.72 -12.11 29.95
C LEU A 530 -30.07 -13.55 30.32
N GLY A 531 -30.94 -13.72 31.32
CA GLY A 531 -31.50 -15.02 31.68
C GLY A 531 -31.77 -15.16 33.17
N ASP A 532 -32.39 -16.28 33.55
CA ASP A 532 -32.74 -16.56 34.94
C ASP A 532 -31.49 -16.72 35.83
N ALA A 533 -30.40 -17.27 35.29
CA ALA A 533 -29.11 -17.34 35.97
C ALA A 533 -28.54 -15.94 36.30
N VAL A 534 -28.77 -14.95 35.44
CA VAL A 534 -28.36 -13.56 35.68
C VAL A 534 -29.15 -12.96 36.84
N ASN A 535 -30.47 -13.16 36.83
CA ASN A 535 -31.36 -12.70 37.89
C ASN A 535 -31.07 -13.37 39.24
N LEU A 536 -30.64 -14.65 39.24
CA LEU A 536 -30.25 -15.34 40.47
C LEU A 536 -28.98 -14.71 41.07
N GLY A 537 -27.99 -14.36 40.24
CA GLY A 537 -26.77 -13.68 40.69
C GLY A 537 -27.03 -12.36 41.41
N SER A 538 -27.85 -11.48 40.84
CA SER A 538 -28.18 -10.17 41.45
C SER A 538 -28.96 -10.31 42.76
N ARG A 539 -29.80 -11.33 42.87
CA ARG A 539 -30.55 -11.60 44.11
C ARG A 539 -29.65 -12.16 45.21
N VAL A 540 -28.70 -13.03 44.85
CA VAL A 540 -27.75 -13.59 45.80
C VAL A 540 -26.79 -12.52 46.32
N GLU A 541 -26.43 -11.53 45.50
CA GLU A 541 -25.73 -10.33 45.97
C GLU A 541 -26.53 -9.67 47.11
N SER A 542 -27.79 -9.30 46.86
CA SER A 542 -28.57 -8.53 47.84
C SER A 542 -28.84 -9.29 49.15
N ILE A 543 -28.83 -10.63 49.11
CA ILE A 543 -28.98 -11.50 50.28
C ILE A 543 -27.81 -11.40 51.28
N ASN A 544 -26.61 -11.02 50.84
CA ASN A 544 -25.44 -10.85 51.73
C ASN A 544 -25.76 -9.94 52.92
N LYS A 545 -26.58 -8.89 52.74
CA LYS A 545 -26.99 -7.97 53.83
C LYS A 545 -27.67 -8.72 54.99
N GLN A 546 -28.45 -9.76 54.69
CA GLN A 546 -29.17 -10.52 55.70
C GLN A 546 -28.26 -11.47 56.48
N TYR A 547 -27.21 -12.00 55.84
CA TYR A 547 -26.27 -12.93 56.46
C TYR A 547 -25.02 -12.25 57.01
N GLY A 548 -24.85 -10.94 56.78
CA GLY A 548 -23.66 -10.20 57.21
C GLY A 548 -22.40 -10.59 56.43
N THR A 549 -22.54 -11.30 55.32
CA THR A 549 -21.43 -11.81 54.51
C THR A 549 -20.98 -10.79 53.46
N LYS A 550 -19.77 -10.98 52.93
CA LYS A 550 -19.23 -10.15 51.83
C LYS A 550 -19.43 -10.80 50.46
N ILE A 551 -19.31 -12.12 50.37
CA ILE A 551 -19.43 -12.84 49.10
C ILE A 551 -20.33 -14.06 49.31
N ILE A 552 -21.39 -14.17 48.49
CA ILE A 552 -22.20 -15.40 48.40
C ILE A 552 -22.12 -15.96 46.99
N ILE A 553 -21.97 -17.27 46.92
CA ILE A 553 -22.05 -18.06 45.69
C ILE A 553 -23.21 -19.05 45.78
N THR A 554 -23.80 -19.40 44.64
CA THR A 554 -24.84 -20.45 44.57
C THR A 554 -24.24 -21.85 44.51
N GLU A 555 -25.07 -22.87 44.71
CA GLU A 555 -24.66 -24.27 44.49
C GLU A 555 -24.15 -24.56 43.08
N PHE A 556 -24.66 -23.85 42.08
CA PHE A 556 -24.21 -23.98 40.69
C PHE A 556 -22.75 -23.52 40.55
N THR A 557 -22.40 -22.35 41.10
CA THR A 557 -21.00 -21.91 41.14
C THR A 557 -20.16 -22.83 42.03
N LYS A 558 -20.66 -23.26 43.18
CA LYS A 558 -19.92 -24.14 44.10
C LYS A 558 -19.55 -25.48 43.45
N ALA A 559 -20.39 -26.00 42.56
CA ALA A 559 -20.14 -27.24 41.83
C ALA A 559 -19.03 -27.11 40.75
N GLU A 560 -18.71 -25.89 40.31
CA GLU A 560 -17.75 -25.62 39.24
C GLU A 560 -16.40 -25.09 39.72
N ILE A 561 -16.23 -24.88 41.03
CA ILE A 561 -14.96 -24.41 41.62
C ILE A 561 -14.22 -25.53 42.34
N SER A 562 -12.89 -25.53 42.22
CA SER A 562 -12.00 -26.49 42.89
C SER A 562 -11.92 -26.29 44.42
N ASP A 563 -11.26 -27.24 45.08
CA ASP A 563 -11.01 -27.25 46.52
C ASP A 563 -9.99 -26.19 46.99
N GLU A 564 -9.43 -25.39 46.07
CA GLU A 564 -8.63 -24.21 46.42
C GLU A 564 -9.47 -23.18 47.21
N PHE A 565 -10.78 -23.12 46.94
CA PHE A 565 -11.69 -22.21 47.60
C PHE A 565 -12.33 -22.87 48.82
N VAL A 566 -12.31 -22.15 49.95
CA VAL A 566 -13.07 -22.54 51.14
C VAL A 566 -14.40 -21.81 51.14
N THR A 567 -15.45 -22.58 51.35
CA THR A 567 -16.82 -22.10 51.38
C THR A 567 -17.51 -22.56 52.65
N ARG A 568 -18.41 -21.74 53.16
CA ARG A 568 -19.29 -22.08 54.29
C ARG A 568 -20.71 -22.17 53.79
N TYR A 569 -21.37 -23.31 53.97
CA TYR A 569 -22.79 -23.45 53.64
C TYR A 569 -23.63 -22.57 54.56
N LEU A 570 -24.40 -21.63 53.98
CA LEU A 570 -25.17 -20.64 54.75
C LEU A 570 -26.62 -21.07 54.93
N ASP A 571 -27.32 -21.36 53.83
CA ASP A 571 -28.75 -21.66 53.86
C ASP A 571 -29.25 -22.25 52.54
N LYS A 572 -30.50 -22.70 52.56
CA LYS A 572 -31.32 -23.02 51.39
C LYS A 572 -32.45 -21.98 51.31
N VAL A 573 -32.34 -21.05 50.36
CA VAL A 573 -33.22 -19.87 50.26
C VAL A 573 -34.20 -20.00 49.10
N ALA A 574 -35.48 -19.71 49.36
CA ALA A 574 -36.49 -19.56 48.32
C ALA A 574 -36.41 -18.15 47.74
N VAL A 575 -35.86 -18.04 46.54
CA VAL A 575 -35.71 -16.75 45.86
C VAL A 575 -36.99 -16.43 45.09
N LYS A 576 -37.57 -15.25 45.31
CA LYS A 576 -38.85 -14.83 44.70
C LYS A 576 -38.83 -15.00 43.17
N GLY A 577 -39.66 -15.89 42.64
CA GLY A 577 -39.77 -16.16 41.20
C GLY A 577 -39.10 -17.46 40.72
N LYS A 578 -38.43 -18.22 41.60
CA LYS A 578 -38.11 -19.64 41.36
C LYS A 578 -39.02 -20.53 42.22
N THR A 579 -39.45 -21.66 41.66
CA THR A 579 -40.22 -22.69 42.38
C THR A 579 -39.33 -23.53 43.30
N GLU A 580 -38.07 -23.74 42.92
CA GLU A 580 -37.11 -24.53 43.68
C GLU A 580 -36.16 -23.65 44.50
N PRO A 581 -35.99 -23.92 45.81
CA PRO A 581 -35.05 -23.20 46.65
C PRO A 581 -33.60 -23.52 46.28
N VAL A 582 -32.73 -22.51 46.33
CA VAL A 582 -31.32 -22.61 45.94
C VAL A 582 -30.45 -22.62 47.19
N LYS A 583 -29.46 -23.52 47.22
CA LYS A 583 -28.43 -23.52 48.27
C LYS A 583 -27.43 -22.40 48.01
N ILE A 584 -27.10 -21.67 49.07
CA ILE A 584 -26.14 -20.58 49.06
C ILE A 584 -24.97 -20.85 50.00
N TYR A 585 -23.79 -20.42 49.58
CA TYR A 585 -22.53 -20.61 50.28
C TYR A 585 -21.81 -19.28 50.38
N GLU A 586 -21.23 -18.98 51.54
CA GLU A 586 -20.25 -17.90 51.64
C GLU A 586 -18.95 -18.35 51.00
N LEU A 587 -18.35 -17.51 50.16
CA LEU A 587 -16.98 -17.70 49.70
C LEU A 587 -16.03 -17.02 50.69
N VAL A 588 -15.40 -17.83 51.55
CA VAL A 588 -14.61 -17.32 52.68
C VAL A 588 -13.23 -16.86 52.23
N GLY A 589 -12.59 -17.62 51.35
CA GLY A 589 -11.24 -17.30 50.89
C GLY A 589 -10.52 -18.48 50.26
N TYR A 590 -9.21 -18.32 50.08
CA TYR A 590 -8.32 -19.38 49.64
C TYR A 590 -7.97 -20.31 50.80
N ARG A 591 -8.05 -21.62 50.58
CA ARG A 591 -7.68 -22.65 51.57
C ARG A 591 -6.29 -22.44 52.15
N LYS A 592 -5.32 -22.07 51.31
CA LYS A 592 -3.94 -21.78 51.70
C LYS A 592 -3.78 -20.57 52.64
N ASN A 593 -4.77 -19.68 52.70
CA ASN A 593 -4.70 -18.44 53.50
C ASN A 593 -5.49 -18.55 54.81
N LEU A 594 -6.22 -19.65 55.03
CA LEU A 594 -7.07 -19.83 56.21
C LEU A 594 -6.32 -20.63 57.29
N GLU A 595 -6.38 -20.15 58.52
CA GLU A 595 -5.84 -20.87 59.67
C GLU A 595 -6.74 -22.07 60.01
N LEU A 596 -6.15 -23.14 60.58
CA LEU A 596 -6.90 -24.33 61.02
C LEU A 596 -8.09 -23.96 61.94
N LYS A 597 -7.88 -23.00 62.84
CA LYS A 597 -8.93 -22.49 63.73
C LYS A 597 -10.12 -21.90 62.98
N GLN A 598 -9.91 -21.26 61.84
CA GLN A 598 -11.00 -20.70 61.01
C GLN A 598 -11.76 -21.82 60.30
N MET A 599 -11.07 -22.88 59.89
CA MET A 599 -11.71 -24.07 59.32
C MET A 599 -12.58 -24.79 60.35
N ASP A 600 -12.08 -24.98 61.58
CA ASP A 600 -12.84 -25.58 62.69
C ASP A 600 -14.11 -24.78 63.01
N ILE A 601 -14.03 -23.44 62.95
CA ILE A 601 -15.19 -22.56 63.17
C ILE A 601 -16.24 -22.78 62.07
N ILE A 602 -15.83 -22.85 60.80
CA ILE A 602 -16.74 -23.11 59.66
C ILE A 602 -17.42 -24.47 59.83
N GLU A 603 -16.67 -25.52 60.15
CA GLU A 603 -17.22 -26.87 60.37
C GLU A 603 -18.23 -26.89 61.53
N LEU A 604 -17.95 -26.14 62.60
CA LEU A 604 -18.86 -26.01 63.74
C LEU A 604 -20.20 -25.35 63.35
N TYR A 605 -20.16 -24.34 62.46
CA TYR A 605 -21.37 -23.73 61.90
C TYR A 605 -22.16 -24.74 61.06
N GLU A 606 -21.49 -25.44 60.15
CA GLU A 606 -22.14 -26.42 59.27
C GLU A 606 -22.71 -27.61 60.05
N GLU A 607 -22.05 -28.04 61.13
CA GLU A 607 -22.57 -29.05 62.05
C GLU A 607 -23.87 -28.57 62.71
N ALA A 608 -23.89 -27.34 63.24
CA ALA A 608 -25.10 -26.75 63.79
C ALA A 608 -26.23 -26.67 62.76
N PHE A 609 -25.91 -26.26 61.53
CA PHE A 609 -26.87 -26.20 60.44
C PHE A 609 -27.40 -27.60 60.08
N GLY A 610 -26.56 -28.63 60.09
CA GLY A 610 -26.97 -30.02 59.90
C GLY A 610 -27.95 -30.52 60.96
N TYR A 611 -27.79 -30.10 62.22
CA TYR A 611 -28.77 -30.38 63.28
C TYR A 611 -30.07 -29.58 63.12
N TYR A 612 -29.99 -28.33 62.68
CA TYR A 612 -31.14 -27.51 62.32
C TYR A 612 -31.98 -28.17 61.23
N GLN A 613 -31.37 -28.64 60.13
CA GLN A 613 -32.08 -29.35 59.06
C GLN A 613 -32.74 -30.66 59.54
N LYS A 614 -32.11 -31.35 60.50
CA LYS A 614 -32.64 -32.58 61.12
C LYS A 614 -33.69 -32.31 62.22
N LYS A 615 -34.13 -31.06 62.40
CA LYS A 615 -35.10 -30.63 63.45
C LYS A 615 -34.61 -30.89 64.89
N LYS A 616 -33.29 -31.00 65.10
CA LYS A 616 -32.66 -31.24 66.42
C LYS A 616 -32.24 -29.90 67.04
N TRP A 617 -33.23 -29.08 67.39
CA TRP A 617 -33.04 -27.69 67.81
C TRP A 617 -32.10 -27.52 69.02
N ASP A 618 -32.23 -28.37 70.04
CA ASP A 618 -31.42 -28.25 71.26
C ASP A 618 -29.93 -28.43 70.97
N LYS A 619 -29.58 -29.40 70.12
CA LYS A 619 -28.19 -29.63 69.69
C LYS A 619 -27.67 -28.47 68.83
N ALA A 620 -28.49 -27.98 67.90
CA ALA A 620 -28.13 -26.83 67.07
C ALA A 620 -27.88 -25.58 67.93
N ILE A 621 -28.74 -25.30 68.93
CA ILE A 621 -28.59 -24.18 69.87
C ILE A 621 -27.32 -24.33 70.71
N GLU A 622 -27.02 -25.54 71.21
CA GLU A 622 -25.80 -25.79 71.99
C GLU A 622 -24.53 -25.47 71.17
N ILE A 623 -24.46 -25.98 69.94
CA ILE A 623 -23.32 -25.76 69.04
C ILE A 623 -23.22 -24.30 68.62
N LEU A 624 -24.33 -23.64 68.30
CA LEU A 624 -24.35 -22.20 67.95
C LEU A 624 -23.90 -21.32 69.12
N ASN A 625 -24.29 -21.64 70.36
CA ASN A 625 -23.77 -20.91 71.53
C ASN A 625 -22.26 -21.09 71.71
N LYS A 626 -21.68 -22.24 71.31
CA LYS A 626 -20.21 -22.42 71.27
C LYS A 626 -19.61 -21.60 70.14
N TYR A 627 -20.22 -21.62 68.96
CA TYR A 627 -19.81 -20.84 67.79
C TYR A 627 -19.76 -19.33 68.08
N THR A 628 -20.83 -18.75 68.61
CA THR A 628 -20.91 -17.30 68.89
C THR A 628 -19.89 -16.83 69.94
N ARG A 629 -19.34 -17.74 70.76
CA ARG A 629 -18.22 -17.41 71.66
C ARG A 629 -16.88 -17.33 70.93
N LEU A 630 -16.71 -18.09 69.85
CA LEU A 630 -15.50 -18.11 69.02
C LEU A 630 -15.49 -16.97 68.01
N LEU A 631 -16.65 -16.65 67.45
CA LEU A 631 -16.86 -15.54 66.53
C LEU A 631 -18.10 -14.73 66.95
N PRO A 632 -17.95 -13.79 67.89
CA PRO A 632 -19.01 -12.83 68.20
C PRO A 632 -19.23 -11.94 66.96
N ASP A 633 -20.48 -11.54 66.70
CA ASP A 633 -20.89 -10.67 65.58
C ASP A 633 -21.08 -11.33 64.20
N ASP A 634 -21.25 -12.66 64.16
CA ASP A 634 -21.66 -13.36 62.94
C ASP A 634 -23.18 -13.43 62.79
N LEU A 635 -23.71 -12.53 61.95
CA LEU A 635 -25.14 -12.41 61.71
C LEU A 635 -25.76 -13.70 61.14
N ALA A 636 -25.03 -14.51 60.37
CA ALA A 636 -25.53 -15.78 59.85
C ALA A 636 -25.79 -16.79 60.98
N ALA A 637 -24.94 -16.81 62.01
CA ALA A 637 -25.08 -17.67 63.17
C ALA A 637 -26.15 -17.18 64.14
N GLU A 638 -26.23 -15.86 64.35
CA GLU A 638 -27.28 -15.24 65.16
C GLU A 638 -28.66 -15.51 64.58
N ASN A 639 -28.83 -15.28 63.28
CA ASN A 639 -30.08 -15.57 62.58
C ASN A 639 -30.46 -17.05 62.70
N LEU A 640 -29.51 -17.98 62.53
CA LEU A 640 -29.78 -19.41 62.66
C LEU A 640 -30.18 -19.79 64.10
N LEU A 641 -29.53 -19.18 65.10
CA LEU A 641 -29.83 -19.40 66.52
C LEU A 641 -31.24 -18.90 66.87
N GLU A 642 -31.62 -17.72 66.38
CA GLU A 642 -32.99 -17.19 66.52
C GLU A 642 -34.02 -18.09 65.85
N ARG A 643 -33.75 -18.57 64.63
CA ARG A 643 -34.63 -19.51 63.93
C ARG A 643 -34.78 -20.83 64.69
N CYS A 644 -33.70 -21.36 65.26
CA CYS A 644 -33.78 -22.56 66.12
C CYS A 644 -34.66 -22.32 67.34
N LYS A 645 -34.52 -21.17 68.02
CA LYS A 645 -35.35 -20.79 69.17
C LYS A 645 -36.82 -20.61 68.78
N TYR A 646 -37.07 -20.02 67.61
CA TYR A 646 -38.41 -19.86 67.06
C TYR A 646 -39.06 -21.20 66.71
N TYR A 647 -38.41 -22.05 65.92
CA TYR A 647 -38.95 -23.37 65.54
C TYR A 647 -39.05 -24.37 66.70
N LYS A 648 -38.31 -24.14 67.78
CA LYS A 648 -38.50 -24.86 69.04
C LYS A 648 -39.82 -24.49 69.71
N LYS A 649 -40.29 -23.25 69.57
CA LYS A 649 -41.59 -22.78 70.08
C LYS A 649 -42.74 -23.06 69.10
N GLU A 650 -42.51 -22.87 67.80
CA GLU A 650 -43.47 -23.06 66.72
C GLU A 650 -42.91 -24.02 65.66
N PRO A 651 -43.11 -25.34 65.79
CA PRO A 651 -42.53 -26.32 64.87
C PRO A 651 -42.96 -26.10 63.42
N PRO A 652 -42.06 -26.28 62.43
CA PRO A 652 -42.41 -26.13 61.03
C PRO A 652 -43.36 -27.27 60.57
N PRO A 653 -44.09 -27.07 59.45
CA PRO A 653 -44.95 -28.10 58.87
C PRO A 653 -44.23 -29.45 58.66
N LYS A 654 -44.97 -30.56 58.69
CA LYS A 654 -44.39 -31.91 58.50
C LYS A 654 -43.59 -32.03 57.19
N ALA A 655 -44.04 -31.36 56.12
CA ALA A 655 -43.41 -31.33 54.79
C ALA A 655 -42.28 -30.28 54.63
N TRP A 656 -41.78 -29.68 55.72
CA TRP A 656 -40.70 -28.70 55.65
C TRP A 656 -39.37 -29.35 55.22
N ASP A 657 -38.77 -28.79 54.18
CA ASP A 657 -37.57 -29.30 53.49
C ASP A 657 -36.28 -28.57 53.91
N GLY A 658 -36.31 -27.87 55.05
CA GLY A 658 -35.19 -27.07 55.55
C GLY A 658 -35.10 -25.67 54.95
N THR A 659 -36.00 -25.31 54.03
CA THR A 659 -35.99 -23.99 53.38
C THR A 659 -36.50 -22.90 54.32
N TRP A 660 -35.76 -21.80 54.42
CA TRP A 660 -36.23 -20.59 55.07
C TRP A 660 -36.95 -19.68 54.05
N ILE A 661 -38.23 -19.39 54.32
CA ILE A 661 -39.01 -18.41 53.54
C ILE A 661 -38.97 -17.09 54.31
N MET A 662 -38.35 -16.07 53.70
CA MET A 662 -38.20 -14.75 54.30
C MET A 662 -39.59 -14.10 54.53
N LYS A 663 -39.84 -13.65 55.76
CA LYS A 663 -41.11 -13.00 56.15
C LYS A 663 -41.11 -11.47 55.96
N THR A 664 -39.97 -10.87 55.64
CA THR A 664 -39.82 -9.43 55.38
C THR A 664 -38.93 -9.20 54.14
N LYS A 665 -39.22 -8.11 53.42
CA LYS A 665 -38.52 -7.67 52.21
C LYS A 665 -37.12 -7.18 52.51
#